data_AF-A0A351FBN3-F1
#
_entry.id   AF-A0A351FBN3-F1
#
_cell.length_a   1.000
_cell.length_b   1.000
_cell.length_c   1.000
_cell.angle_alpha   90.00
_cell.angle_beta   90.00
_cell.angle_gamma   90.00
#
_symmetry.space_group_name_H-M   'P 1'
#
loop_
_entity.id
_entity.type
_entity.pdbx_description
1 polymer ?
#
loop_
_entity_poly.entity_id
_entity_poly.type
_entity_poly.pdbx_seq_one_letter_code
_entity_poly.pdbx_strand_id
1 'polypeptide(L)'
;MDKLPIIFAAAALSLGRESLDADQTKQPAIQENEIKRTLPFPHNRLRDFYRKQAQSFVAQEDRNYSRILAPFPGLDGGAWGHWGQNPESDNVDDRLNEIDFGGVLMQATNHSEGWANKGISVQAGNYTAVFDPEKLCLVDAWEGGLPEWSSRRYGITSGVKVKGKKVESFSAGKWTLPEGIGSKYRGFYRTEGRVVFTYRIGKTEIYEWIEGEPSLSYHRLIQGKLPEGVAFTGNDLIRTSSMETNELLTPGPPRWQNQSVITKGKLGKNLPNSPYVIDTLTVPYRDLNPFKTPMRIGGVGNLSDGRIALCTLMGDVWVVDGVDEKLERLVWKRFASGLNQPLGLVVIDDRIHVIGRDQLTRLHDTNLDGEADFYECLTNEFPTARGNSFALTLHQDDKGRFYWFTRSSQFGMTRYTPGSKPEAIATGLRGCNGTGVSPDGSIVFAMPQEGSWQPASGIFEVGDGSYHGFFGPKPEFGKHGYRMPLCFLPRGIDNSSGDVIFAPNDERFGPLAGKMIGTSFGYCQHYLVLREEIEGQGAQGGVVPLPGEFLSGAHRGSFNSHDGHLYVVGTDGWQSYARENGSLERIRWTGGKMALPESVETRKNGLILRFNESIDPSSLKSKKAFAAQWNYLHSEAYGSPEYSVRNPGLTGHDPVKIRSLHALKDGKSVFVEIPQLHPVMQFHLHLDLKAQDGRAFATDLYYSIFHQGKEFTDFPGYRKIAKRNWNDFPRADESPVDPRLLAQEAQSKIVGDEQVLAAIERLELEAIAGLQYAQRELRVKAGAKVAMTFRNLDPSMPHNVVVVEPDRLSSIGEESMKLAASPHGAAKHYVPEDKGVIALSPVLQSGNSYVIYFRSPRKPGSYPYLCTFPGHWQVMQGKL
;
A
#
# COMPACT_ATOMS: atom_id res chain seq x y z
N MET A 1 71.72 -18.76 -7.31
CA MET A 1 70.66 -18.61 -8.32
C MET A 1 69.57 -19.63 -8.09
N ASP A 2 68.33 -19.31 -7.80
CA ASP A 2 67.75 -18.19 -7.05
C ASP A 2 66.35 -18.69 -6.64
N LYS A 3 66.07 -18.65 -5.33
CA LYS A 3 64.75 -18.57 -4.66
C LYS A 3 63.77 -19.77 -4.76
N LEU A 4 63.89 -20.63 -3.74
CA LEU A 4 62.82 -21.12 -2.82
C LEU A 4 61.84 -19.99 -2.34
N PRO A 5 60.79 -20.22 -1.50
CA PRO A 5 60.23 -21.48 -0.96
C PRO A 5 58.67 -21.60 -0.98
N ILE A 6 58.07 -22.79 -1.02
CA ILE A 6 57.70 -23.77 0.07
C ILE A 6 56.36 -23.48 0.78
N ILE A 7 55.41 -24.37 0.47
CA ILE A 7 54.31 -24.85 1.31
C ILE A 7 54.83 -26.11 2.01
N PHE A 8 54.63 -26.31 3.32
CA PHE A 8 54.33 -27.62 3.92
C PHE A 8 53.89 -27.54 5.39
N ALA A 9 53.17 -28.60 5.77
CA ALA A 9 52.24 -28.75 6.87
C ALA A 9 52.85 -29.16 8.23
N ALA A 10 52.08 -28.84 9.27
CA ALA A 10 51.75 -29.60 10.48
C ALA A 10 52.81 -30.48 11.19
N ALA A 11 53.01 -30.22 12.48
CA ALA A 11 52.56 -31.10 13.59
C ALA A 11 53.11 -30.58 14.93
N ALA A 12 52.25 -30.43 15.93
CA ALA A 12 52.63 -30.10 17.31
C ALA A 12 52.06 -31.15 18.27
N LEU A 13 52.90 -31.57 19.22
CA LEU A 13 52.62 -32.49 20.32
C LEU A 13 51.81 -31.82 21.45
N SER A 14 50.77 -32.54 21.94
CA SER A 14 50.46 -32.94 23.34
C SER A 14 50.94 -32.01 24.49
N LEU A 15 50.17 -31.62 25.53
CA LEU A 15 49.12 -32.28 26.31
C LEU A 15 48.41 -31.25 27.24
N GLY A 16 47.07 -31.35 27.34
CA GLY A 16 46.32 -31.34 28.61
C GLY A 16 45.95 -30.02 29.31
N ARG A 17 44.68 -29.61 29.20
CA ARG A 17 43.69 -29.58 30.31
C ARG A 17 42.33 -29.09 29.82
N GLU A 18 41.30 -29.75 30.32
CA GLU A 18 39.88 -29.60 30.00
C GLU A 18 39.33 -28.19 30.25
N SER A 19 38.59 -27.66 29.28
CA SER A 19 37.51 -26.71 29.51
C SER A 19 36.29 -27.15 28.69
N LEU A 20 35.16 -27.32 29.38
CA LEU A 20 33.85 -27.56 28.80
C LEU A 20 33.50 -26.42 27.83
N ASP A 21 33.37 -26.73 26.54
CA ASP A 21 32.88 -25.79 25.54
C ASP A 21 31.41 -25.45 25.80
N ALA A 22 31.18 -24.23 26.28
CA ALA A 22 29.92 -23.54 26.22
C ALA A 22 29.90 -22.67 24.96
N ASP A 23 29.65 -23.26 23.78
CA ASP A 23 29.36 -22.49 22.57
C ASP A 23 28.44 -23.25 21.59
N GLN A 24 27.15 -23.36 21.91
CA GLN A 24 26.10 -23.77 20.96
C GLN A 24 24.74 -23.07 21.20
N THR A 25 24.72 -21.81 21.68
CA THR A 25 23.46 -21.07 21.92
C THR A 25 23.28 -19.79 21.10
N LYS A 26 24.18 -19.46 20.17
CA LYS A 26 23.96 -18.33 19.26
C LYS A 26 22.94 -18.70 18.18
N GLN A 27 21.75 -18.09 18.25
CA GLN A 27 20.68 -18.25 17.27
C GLN A 27 21.17 -17.92 15.84
N PRO A 28 20.96 -18.81 14.84
CA PRO A 28 21.36 -18.56 13.46
C PRO A 28 20.68 -17.35 12.80
N ALA A 29 19.57 -16.85 13.37
CA ALA A 29 18.82 -15.71 12.84
C ALA A 29 19.54 -14.34 13.00
N ILE A 30 20.46 -14.21 13.96
CA ILE A 30 21.12 -12.91 14.24
C ILE A 30 22.21 -12.62 13.20
N GLN A 31 23.00 -13.62 12.81
CA GLN A 31 24.07 -13.48 11.80
C GLN A 31 23.54 -13.22 10.39
N GLU A 32 22.41 -13.84 10.00
CA GLU A 32 21.77 -13.58 8.71
C GLU A 32 21.22 -12.15 8.59
N ASN A 33 20.76 -11.57 9.72
CA ASN A 33 20.22 -10.22 9.78
C ASN A 33 21.33 -9.15 9.74
N GLU A 34 22.52 -9.41 10.28
CA GLU A 34 23.66 -8.49 10.17
C GLU A 34 24.20 -8.42 8.73
N ILE A 35 24.30 -9.54 8.02
CA ILE A 35 24.75 -9.58 6.62
C ILE A 35 23.73 -8.89 5.68
N LYS A 36 22.42 -8.98 5.95
CA LYS A 36 21.39 -8.34 5.11
C LYS A 36 21.31 -6.83 5.29
N ARG A 37 21.68 -6.30 6.47
CA ARG A 37 21.71 -4.85 6.74
C ARG A 37 22.75 -4.08 5.92
N THR A 38 23.73 -4.77 5.34
CA THR A 38 24.75 -4.16 4.49
C THR A 38 24.38 -4.14 2.99
N LEU A 39 23.30 -4.82 2.60
CA LEU A 39 22.79 -4.76 1.23
C LEU A 39 22.11 -3.40 0.96
N PRO A 40 22.19 -2.85 -0.26
CA PRO A 40 21.45 -1.64 -0.61
C PRO A 40 19.95 -1.91 -0.61
N PHE A 41 19.15 -0.89 -0.27
CA PHE A 41 17.71 -0.90 -0.53
C PHE A 41 17.46 -1.15 -2.03
N PRO A 42 16.47 -1.97 -2.44
CA PRO A 42 15.48 -2.68 -1.61
C PRO A 42 15.90 -4.10 -1.15
N HIS A 43 17.15 -4.50 -1.35
CA HIS A 43 17.61 -5.88 -1.09
C HIS A 43 17.81 -6.22 0.40
N ASN A 44 17.88 -5.22 1.26
CA ASN A 44 17.97 -5.36 2.72
C ASN A 44 16.64 -5.71 3.41
N ARG A 45 15.54 -5.82 2.65
CA ARG A 45 14.21 -6.11 3.21
C ARG A 45 14.14 -7.42 3.98
N LEU A 46 13.36 -7.43 5.05
CA LEU A 46 13.08 -8.62 5.84
C LEU A 46 12.01 -9.48 5.17
N ARG A 47 12.35 -10.72 4.84
CA ARG A 47 11.47 -11.67 4.13
C ARG A 47 10.99 -12.77 5.06
N ASP A 48 9.72 -13.16 4.88
CA ASP A 48 9.10 -14.32 5.54
C ASP A 48 9.20 -14.30 7.08
N PHE A 49 9.18 -13.11 7.70
CA PHE A 49 9.43 -12.94 9.13
C PHE A 49 8.56 -13.86 9.99
N TYR A 50 7.23 -13.81 9.82
CA TYR A 50 6.30 -14.59 10.64
C TYR A 50 6.44 -16.11 10.38
N ARG A 51 6.67 -16.53 9.14
CA ARG A 51 6.97 -17.93 8.80
C ARG A 51 8.25 -18.41 9.50
N LYS A 52 9.33 -17.62 9.44
CA LYS A 52 10.60 -17.95 10.12
C LYS A 52 10.43 -17.99 11.64
N GLN A 53 9.63 -17.10 12.21
CA GLN A 53 9.28 -17.12 13.63
C GLN A 53 8.52 -18.41 14.00
N ALA A 54 7.53 -18.82 13.20
CA ALA A 54 6.79 -20.06 13.39
C ALA A 54 7.71 -21.29 13.35
N GLN A 55 8.55 -21.38 12.32
CA GLN A 55 9.51 -22.49 12.16
C GLN A 55 10.51 -22.55 13.32
N SER A 56 11.01 -21.40 13.77
CA SER A 56 11.91 -21.31 14.92
C SER A 56 11.22 -21.78 16.21
N PHE A 57 9.98 -21.36 16.48
CA PHE A 57 9.24 -21.80 17.66
C PHE A 57 8.95 -23.31 17.63
N VAL A 58 8.57 -23.85 16.48
CA VAL A 58 8.28 -25.29 16.30
C VAL A 58 9.52 -26.14 16.49
N ALA A 59 10.70 -25.64 16.13
CA ALA A 59 11.98 -26.32 16.30
C ALA A 59 12.46 -26.39 17.76
N GLN A 60 11.94 -25.54 18.67
CA GLN A 60 12.29 -25.59 20.09
C GLN A 60 11.65 -26.80 20.77
N GLU A 61 12.37 -27.41 21.73
CA GLU A 61 11.86 -28.56 22.51
C GLU A 61 10.85 -28.13 23.59
N ASP A 62 11.14 -27.02 24.28
CA ASP A 62 10.32 -26.50 25.39
C ASP A 62 8.99 -25.90 24.90
N ARG A 63 8.97 -25.32 23.68
CA ARG A 63 7.82 -24.66 23.04
C ARG A 63 7.02 -23.84 24.04
N ASN A 64 7.71 -22.94 24.73
CA ASN A 64 7.15 -22.24 25.85
C ASN A 64 5.99 -21.31 25.43
N TYR A 65 4.75 -21.79 25.59
CA TYR A 65 3.55 -21.04 25.25
C TYR A 65 3.31 -19.84 26.18
N SER A 66 4.00 -19.69 27.31
CA SER A 66 3.91 -18.46 28.13
C SER A 66 4.79 -17.33 27.62
N ARG A 67 5.76 -17.61 26.74
CA ARG A 67 6.65 -16.59 26.15
C ARG A 67 5.85 -15.64 25.25
N ILE A 68 6.23 -14.37 25.24
CA ILE A 68 5.80 -13.41 24.22
C ILE A 68 6.89 -13.38 23.14
N LEU A 69 6.51 -13.66 21.90
CA LEU A 69 7.45 -13.67 20.76
C LEU A 69 7.68 -12.25 20.27
N ALA A 70 8.82 -12.01 19.64
CA ALA A 70 9.17 -10.70 19.09
C ALA A 70 8.12 -10.20 18.09
N PRO A 71 7.69 -8.93 18.16
CA PRO A 71 6.89 -8.33 17.09
C PRO A 71 7.75 -8.17 15.83
N PHE A 72 7.11 -7.91 14.70
CA PHE A 72 7.77 -7.47 13.48
C PHE A 72 8.59 -6.21 13.78
N PRO A 73 9.91 -6.21 13.51
CA PRO A 73 10.80 -5.12 13.92
C PRO A 73 10.58 -3.82 13.11
N GLY A 74 9.74 -3.85 12.08
CA GLY A 74 9.56 -2.75 11.13
C GLY A 74 10.29 -2.99 9.81
N LEU A 75 10.05 -2.10 8.85
CA LEU A 75 10.71 -2.14 7.54
C LEU A 75 12.23 -2.06 7.72
N ASP A 76 12.96 -2.82 6.91
CA ASP A 76 14.43 -2.85 6.91
C ASP A 76 15.04 -3.16 8.30
N GLY A 77 14.32 -3.96 9.08
CA GLY A 77 14.73 -4.36 10.43
C GLY A 77 14.59 -3.26 11.48
N GLY A 78 13.80 -2.22 11.20
CA GLY A 78 13.43 -1.16 12.14
C GLY A 78 14.44 -0.02 12.29
N ALA A 79 15.63 -0.15 11.68
CA ALA A 79 16.74 0.80 11.85
C ALA A 79 16.41 2.23 11.38
N TRP A 80 15.44 2.36 10.48
CA TRP A 80 15.02 3.64 9.88
C TRP A 80 13.62 4.06 10.35
N GLY A 81 13.13 3.42 11.40
CA GLY A 81 11.80 3.66 11.96
C GLY A 81 10.68 3.09 11.12
N HIS A 82 9.51 3.69 11.31
CA HIS A 82 8.29 3.26 10.65
C HIS A 82 8.40 3.26 9.11
N TRP A 83 9.20 4.19 8.56
CA TRP A 83 9.24 4.47 7.12
C TRP A 83 10.25 3.65 6.33
N GLY A 84 11.11 2.87 6.98
CA GLY A 84 12.19 2.16 6.28
C GLY A 84 13.20 3.12 5.63
N GLN A 85 14.11 2.55 4.86
CA GLN A 85 15.12 3.25 4.08
C GLN A 85 14.49 3.71 2.76
N ASN A 86 14.06 4.96 2.69
CA ASN A 86 13.56 5.56 1.44
C ASN A 86 14.01 7.03 1.35
N PRO A 87 15.13 7.33 0.67
CA PRO A 87 15.65 8.69 0.59
C PRO A 87 14.74 9.57 -0.30
N GLU A 88 14.48 10.81 0.12
CA GLU A 88 13.65 11.74 -0.68
C GLU A 88 14.35 12.13 -2.00
N SER A 89 15.68 12.09 -2.07
CA SER A 89 16.45 12.38 -3.29
C SER A 89 16.05 11.47 -4.46
N ASP A 90 15.69 10.22 -4.19
CA ASP A 90 15.19 9.29 -5.21
C ASP A 90 13.81 9.71 -5.75
N ASN A 91 13.11 10.62 -5.06
CA ASN A 91 11.79 11.13 -5.40
C ASN A 91 11.83 12.51 -6.12
N VAL A 92 13.00 13.01 -6.51
CA VAL A 92 13.15 14.24 -7.29
C VAL A 92 13.40 13.91 -8.75
N ASP A 93 12.56 14.39 -9.66
CA ASP A 93 12.76 14.22 -11.10
C ASP A 93 12.31 15.46 -11.89
N ASP A 94 13.28 16.29 -12.31
CA ASP A 94 13.02 17.46 -13.18
C ASP A 94 12.68 17.07 -14.62
N ARG A 95 12.98 15.83 -15.03
CA ARG A 95 12.85 15.37 -16.43
C ARG A 95 11.41 15.18 -16.86
N LEU A 96 10.44 15.34 -15.96
CA LEU A 96 9.00 15.37 -16.27
C LEU A 96 8.64 16.52 -17.21
N ASN A 97 9.42 17.60 -17.19
CA ASN A 97 9.24 18.73 -18.09
C ASN A 97 9.80 18.47 -19.51
N GLU A 98 10.42 17.31 -19.75
CA GLU A 98 10.85 16.85 -21.08
C GLU A 98 9.80 15.93 -21.76
N ILE A 99 8.70 15.61 -21.07
CA ILE A 99 7.65 14.73 -21.60
C ILE A 99 6.92 15.43 -22.74
N ASP A 100 6.72 14.71 -23.84
CA ASP A 100 5.83 15.15 -24.91
C ASP A 100 4.38 14.75 -24.56
N PHE A 101 3.56 15.72 -24.13
CA PHE A 101 2.13 15.50 -23.85
C PHE A 101 1.23 15.66 -25.09
N GLY A 102 1.80 15.83 -26.28
CA GLY A 102 1.04 16.06 -27.51
C GLY A 102 0.27 17.39 -27.54
N GLY A 103 0.68 18.39 -26.75
CA GLY A 103 0.03 19.70 -26.70
C GLY A 103 -1.23 19.77 -25.83
N VAL A 104 -1.53 18.75 -25.02
CA VAL A 104 -2.63 18.78 -24.04
C VAL A 104 -2.14 18.28 -22.68
N LEU A 105 -2.40 19.02 -21.60
CA LEU A 105 -2.06 18.62 -20.23
C LEU A 105 -3.22 18.90 -19.27
N MET A 106 -3.83 17.82 -18.76
CA MET A 106 -4.86 17.85 -17.73
C MET A 106 -4.18 17.78 -16.37
N GLN A 107 -4.21 18.86 -15.59
CA GLN A 107 -3.59 18.95 -14.27
C GLN A 107 -4.26 20.02 -13.41
N ALA A 108 -4.01 19.97 -12.10
CA ALA A 108 -4.25 21.13 -11.25
C ALA A 108 -3.27 22.24 -11.65
N THR A 109 -3.75 23.30 -12.31
CA THR A 109 -2.91 24.35 -12.90
C THR A 109 -3.01 25.63 -12.09
N ASN A 110 -1.85 26.15 -11.67
CA ASN A 110 -1.71 27.47 -11.08
C ASN A 110 -1.57 28.52 -12.18
N HIS A 111 -2.55 29.39 -12.31
CA HIS A 111 -2.63 30.45 -13.31
C HIS A 111 -2.80 31.82 -12.61
N SER A 112 -2.87 32.91 -13.38
CA SER A 112 -2.81 34.27 -12.82
C SER A 112 -3.97 34.64 -11.88
N GLU A 113 -5.16 34.07 -12.11
CA GLU A 113 -6.37 34.32 -11.30
C GLU A 113 -6.60 33.24 -10.23
N GLY A 114 -5.65 32.32 -10.03
CA GLY A 114 -5.71 31.27 -9.02
C GLY A 114 -5.50 29.87 -9.57
N TRP A 115 -6.33 28.93 -9.13
CA TRP A 115 -6.19 27.52 -9.49
C TRP A 115 -7.39 27.00 -10.27
N ALA A 116 -7.10 26.26 -11.34
CA ALA A 116 -8.03 25.35 -11.98
C ALA A 116 -7.65 23.93 -11.54
N ASN A 117 -8.35 23.36 -10.55
CA ASN A 117 -7.99 22.04 -9.99
C ASN A 117 -8.18 20.90 -11.00
N LYS A 118 -9.08 21.10 -11.98
CA LYS A 118 -9.37 20.20 -13.10
C LYS A 118 -8.91 20.78 -14.44
N GLY A 119 -7.94 21.69 -14.42
CA GLY A 119 -7.53 22.46 -15.58
C GLY A 119 -7.05 21.59 -16.74
N ILE A 120 -7.38 22.01 -17.96
CA ILE A 120 -6.92 21.39 -19.20
C ILE A 120 -6.16 22.46 -19.98
N SER A 121 -4.84 22.36 -19.98
CA SER A 121 -3.97 23.27 -20.73
C SER A 121 -3.78 22.74 -22.15
N VAL A 122 -4.03 23.58 -23.14
CA VAL A 122 -3.92 23.25 -24.56
C VAL A 122 -2.99 24.20 -25.27
N GLN A 123 -2.07 23.67 -26.06
CA GLN A 123 -1.10 24.43 -26.83
C GLN A 123 -1.59 24.64 -28.27
N ALA A 124 -1.50 25.88 -28.76
CA ALA A 124 -1.75 26.25 -30.15
C ALA A 124 -0.67 27.23 -30.63
N GLY A 125 0.19 26.80 -31.56
CA GLY A 125 1.38 27.56 -31.95
C GLY A 125 2.28 27.86 -30.74
N ASN A 126 2.67 29.12 -30.58
CA ASN A 126 3.47 29.59 -29.44
C ASN A 126 2.64 29.94 -28.19
N TYR A 127 1.34 29.70 -28.20
CA TYR A 127 0.44 30.04 -27.09
C TYR A 127 -0.08 28.79 -26.40
N THR A 128 -0.37 28.93 -25.11
CA THR A 128 -1.10 27.94 -24.33
C THR A 128 -2.24 28.63 -23.60
N ALA A 129 -3.41 27.99 -23.54
CA ALA A 129 -4.54 28.43 -22.74
C ALA A 129 -5.03 27.31 -21.83
N VAL A 130 -5.62 27.66 -20.69
CA VAL A 130 -6.19 26.69 -19.74
C VAL A 130 -7.71 26.80 -19.70
N PHE A 131 -8.37 25.68 -19.99
CA PHE A 131 -9.80 25.50 -19.81
C PHE A 131 -10.08 24.95 -18.42
N ASP A 132 -11.08 25.51 -17.73
CA ASP A 132 -11.53 25.04 -16.43
C ASP A 132 -12.89 24.34 -16.59
N PRO A 133 -12.95 22.99 -16.54
CA PRO A 133 -14.19 22.23 -16.67
C PRO A 133 -15.24 22.51 -15.58
N GLU A 134 -14.85 23.09 -14.44
CA GLU A 134 -15.78 23.47 -13.39
C GLU A 134 -16.44 24.83 -13.69
N LYS A 135 -15.75 25.69 -14.43
CA LYS A 135 -16.27 27.01 -14.88
C LYS A 135 -16.80 27.01 -16.31
N LEU A 136 -16.52 25.96 -17.09
CA LEU A 136 -16.92 25.77 -18.49
C LEU A 136 -16.43 26.87 -19.42
N CYS A 137 -15.19 27.32 -19.23
CA CYS A 137 -14.55 28.33 -20.09
C CYS A 137 -13.02 28.32 -19.96
N LEU A 138 -12.35 29.00 -20.88
CA LEU A 138 -10.93 29.36 -20.74
C LEU A 138 -10.77 30.45 -19.67
N VAL A 139 -9.80 30.27 -18.77
CA VAL A 139 -9.59 31.16 -17.61
C VAL A 139 -8.24 31.89 -17.62
N ASP A 140 -7.30 31.47 -18.46
CA ASP A 140 -6.02 32.17 -18.66
C ASP A 140 -5.35 31.72 -19.97
N ALA A 141 -4.45 32.55 -20.49
CA ALA A 141 -3.59 32.22 -21.62
C ALA A 141 -2.23 32.93 -21.55
N TRP A 142 -1.20 32.29 -22.10
CA TRP A 142 0.15 32.81 -22.13
C TRP A 142 0.88 32.46 -23.43
N GLU A 143 1.85 33.27 -23.79
CA GLU A 143 2.86 32.96 -24.78
C GLU A 143 3.93 32.08 -24.13
N GLY A 144 4.06 30.84 -24.60
CA GLY A 144 4.92 29.81 -24.04
C GLY A 144 4.33 28.41 -24.16
N GLY A 145 5.07 27.44 -23.63
CA GLY A 145 4.69 26.02 -23.68
C GLY A 145 3.68 25.63 -22.61
N LEU A 146 3.36 24.32 -22.58
CA LEU A 146 2.55 23.73 -21.53
C LEU A 146 3.11 24.00 -20.12
N PRO A 147 2.26 24.00 -19.08
CA PRO A 147 2.68 24.22 -17.71
C PRO A 147 3.79 23.27 -17.23
N GLU A 148 4.64 23.77 -16.34
CA GLU A 148 5.76 23.00 -15.77
C GLU A 148 5.38 22.28 -14.48
N TRP A 149 5.87 21.06 -14.37
CA TRP A 149 5.84 20.23 -13.18
C TRP A 149 6.93 20.66 -12.20
N SER A 150 6.63 20.59 -10.89
CA SER A 150 7.69 20.63 -9.88
C SER A 150 8.47 19.31 -9.89
N SER A 151 9.75 19.30 -9.58
CA SER A 151 10.50 18.04 -9.51
C SER A 151 10.31 17.23 -8.24
N ARG A 152 10.00 17.88 -7.11
CA ARG A 152 9.80 17.18 -5.84
C ARG A 152 8.64 16.19 -5.93
N ARG A 153 8.87 14.96 -5.45
CA ARG A 153 7.92 13.83 -5.49
C ARG A 153 7.41 13.54 -6.89
N TYR A 154 8.30 13.58 -7.88
CA TYR A 154 7.94 13.42 -9.29
C TYR A 154 6.80 14.38 -9.71
N GLY A 155 6.70 15.57 -9.11
CA GLY A 155 5.68 16.57 -9.43
C GLY A 155 4.23 16.21 -9.11
N ILE A 156 3.94 14.97 -8.68
CA ILE A 156 2.57 14.46 -8.64
C ILE A 156 1.72 15.12 -7.56
N THR A 157 2.32 15.75 -6.55
CA THR A 157 1.58 16.34 -5.41
C THR A 157 1.39 17.86 -5.50
N SER A 158 2.16 18.55 -6.35
CA SER A 158 2.23 20.02 -6.34
C SER A 158 1.25 20.69 -7.32
N GLY A 159 0.76 19.95 -8.32
CA GLY A 159 0.17 20.53 -9.52
C GLY A 159 1.24 21.16 -10.42
N VAL A 160 0.81 21.92 -11.42
CA VAL A 160 1.68 22.54 -12.43
C VAL A 160 1.55 24.06 -12.43
N LYS A 161 2.58 24.75 -12.94
CA LYS A 161 2.61 26.21 -13.01
C LYS A 161 2.78 26.68 -14.46
N VAL A 162 2.14 27.80 -14.80
CA VAL A 162 2.29 28.44 -16.12
C VAL A 162 3.76 28.63 -16.49
N LYS A 163 4.09 28.30 -17.75
CA LYS A 163 5.42 28.45 -18.36
C LYS A 163 5.34 29.46 -19.52
N GLY A 164 5.45 30.74 -19.21
CA GLY A 164 5.42 31.78 -20.23
C GLY A 164 4.94 33.13 -19.73
N LYS A 165 4.72 34.04 -20.68
CA LYS A 165 4.23 35.39 -20.40
C LYS A 165 2.72 35.46 -20.62
N LYS A 166 1.97 35.89 -19.61
CA LYS A 166 0.50 36.09 -19.71
C LYS A 166 0.17 36.97 -20.92
N VAL A 167 -0.87 36.57 -21.66
CA VAL A 167 -1.46 37.41 -22.71
C VAL A 167 -2.38 38.42 -22.01
N GLU A 168 -1.96 39.68 -21.94
CA GLU A 168 -2.64 40.72 -21.14
C GLU A 168 -4.10 40.96 -21.56
N SER A 169 -4.41 40.78 -22.84
CA SER A 169 -5.77 40.90 -23.40
C SER A 169 -6.67 39.69 -23.11
N PHE A 170 -6.16 38.66 -22.43
CA PHE A 170 -6.91 37.45 -22.08
C PHE A 170 -7.40 37.53 -20.62
N SER A 171 -8.60 38.07 -20.43
CA SER A 171 -9.27 38.14 -19.13
C SER A 171 -10.03 36.84 -18.83
N ALA A 172 -10.06 36.36 -17.58
CA ALA A 172 -10.71 35.09 -17.25
C ALA A 172 -12.21 35.06 -17.63
N GLY A 173 -12.61 34.03 -18.37
CA GLY A 173 -14.00 33.80 -18.72
C GLY A 173 -14.87 33.50 -17.50
N LYS A 174 -16.15 33.90 -17.59
CA LYS A 174 -17.15 33.59 -16.57
C LYS A 174 -18.54 33.47 -17.17
N TRP A 175 -19.20 32.35 -16.90
CA TRP A 175 -20.64 32.19 -17.11
C TRP A 175 -21.44 32.71 -15.90
N THR A 176 -22.54 33.40 -16.20
CA THR A 176 -23.60 33.70 -15.22
C THR A 176 -24.77 32.79 -15.54
N LEU A 177 -25.11 31.90 -14.62
CA LEU A 177 -26.19 30.92 -14.78
C LEU A 177 -27.31 31.21 -13.77
N PRO A 178 -28.56 31.41 -14.23
CA PRO A 178 -29.71 31.50 -13.34
C PRO A 178 -29.94 30.21 -12.54
N GLU A 179 -30.61 30.32 -11.40
CA GLU A 179 -30.98 29.17 -10.57
C GLU A 179 -31.80 28.13 -11.39
N GLY A 180 -31.48 26.84 -11.21
CA GLY A 180 -32.15 25.74 -11.91
C GLY A 180 -31.66 25.46 -13.34
N ILE A 181 -30.81 26.31 -13.92
CA ILE A 181 -30.18 26.02 -15.22
C ILE A 181 -28.99 25.07 -15.01
N GLY A 182 -29.19 23.80 -15.33
CA GLY A 182 -28.14 22.79 -15.30
C GLY A 182 -27.09 23.00 -16.40
N SER A 183 -25.85 22.64 -16.11
CA SER A 183 -24.75 22.60 -17.06
C SER A 183 -23.96 21.30 -16.94
N LYS A 184 -23.28 20.89 -18.01
CA LYS A 184 -22.48 19.65 -18.02
C LYS A 184 -21.30 19.76 -18.98
N TYR A 185 -20.09 19.56 -18.47
CA TYR A 185 -18.91 19.34 -19.30
C TYR A 185 -19.02 17.99 -20.02
N ARG A 186 -18.67 17.94 -21.32
CA ARG A 186 -18.80 16.73 -22.16
C ARG A 186 -17.45 16.14 -22.55
N GLY A 187 -16.37 16.90 -22.44
CA GLY A 187 -15.03 16.47 -22.83
C GLY A 187 -14.39 17.40 -23.86
N PHE A 188 -13.44 16.88 -24.62
CA PHE A 188 -12.83 17.60 -25.72
C PHE A 188 -12.46 16.68 -26.88
N TYR A 189 -12.49 17.24 -28.09
CA TYR A 189 -12.05 16.60 -29.32
C TYR A 189 -10.64 17.09 -29.69
N ARG A 190 -9.84 16.20 -30.27
CA ARG A 190 -8.56 16.51 -30.92
C ARG A 190 -8.78 16.45 -32.42
N THR A 191 -8.95 17.61 -33.02
CA THR A 191 -9.32 17.74 -34.44
C THR A 191 -8.12 18.23 -35.25
N GLU A 192 -8.30 18.45 -36.55
CA GLU A 192 -7.24 18.95 -37.42
C GLU A 192 -6.69 20.30 -36.93
N GLY A 193 -5.51 20.25 -36.32
CA GLY A 193 -4.78 21.41 -35.78
C GLY A 193 -5.37 22.05 -34.51
N ARG A 194 -6.42 21.47 -33.90
CA ARG A 194 -7.16 22.12 -32.79
C ARG A 194 -7.53 21.14 -31.68
N VAL A 195 -7.82 21.72 -30.52
CA VAL A 195 -8.50 21.05 -29.40
C VAL A 195 -9.80 21.79 -29.15
N VAL A 196 -10.92 21.07 -29.29
CA VAL A 196 -12.27 21.65 -29.21
C VAL A 196 -12.96 21.12 -27.96
N PHE A 197 -13.13 21.99 -26.96
CA PHE A 197 -13.88 21.69 -25.75
C PHE A 197 -15.38 21.68 -26.06
N THR A 198 -16.12 20.77 -25.44
CA THR A 198 -17.57 20.68 -25.58
C THR A 198 -18.25 20.60 -24.23
N TYR A 199 -19.35 21.34 -24.08
CA TYR A 199 -20.18 21.33 -22.89
C TYR A 199 -21.60 21.82 -23.20
N ARG A 200 -22.53 21.54 -22.29
CA ARG A 200 -23.94 21.89 -22.41
C ARG A 200 -24.36 22.87 -21.32
N ILE A 201 -25.11 23.91 -21.69
CA ILE A 201 -25.86 24.78 -20.75
C ILE A 201 -27.35 24.67 -21.08
N GLY A 202 -28.15 24.16 -20.14
CA GLY A 202 -29.52 23.74 -20.39
C GLY A 202 -29.58 22.64 -21.47
N LYS A 203 -30.11 22.97 -22.64
CA LYS A 203 -30.15 22.10 -23.84
C LYS A 203 -29.21 22.57 -24.96
N THR A 204 -28.47 23.66 -24.74
CA THR A 204 -27.61 24.28 -25.76
C THR A 204 -26.22 23.66 -25.69
N GLU A 205 -25.74 23.11 -26.81
CA GLU A 205 -24.37 22.63 -26.94
C GLU A 205 -23.45 23.80 -27.32
N ILE A 206 -22.27 23.83 -26.70
CA ILE A 206 -21.28 24.88 -26.87
C ILE A 206 -19.93 24.24 -27.15
N TYR A 207 -19.22 24.78 -28.13
CA TYR A 207 -17.89 24.35 -28.52
C TYR A 207 -16.92 25.52 -28.44
N GLU A 208 -15.73 25.27 -27.92
CA GLU A 208 -14.71 26.30 -27.70
C GLU A 208 -13.31 25.81 -28.05
N TRP A 209 -12.52 26.65 -28.70
CA TRP A 209 -11.12 26.36 -29.04
C TRP A 209 -10.29 27.62 -29.17
N ILE A 210 -8.98 27.45 -29.21
CA ILE A 210 -8.02 28.52 -29.53
C ILE A 210 -7.29 28.22 -30.84
N GLU A 211 -6.79 29.28 -31.47
CA GLU A 211 -5.85 29.21 -32.59
C GLU A 211 -4.65 30.11 -32.30
N GLY A 212 -3.46 29.68 -32.69
CA GLY A 212 -2.21 30.35 -32.35
C GLY A 212 -1.53 31.12 -33.48
N GLU A 213 -2.01 31.00 -34.72
CA GLU A 213 -1.39 31.57 -35.92
C GLU A 213 -2.37 32.47 -36.68
N PRO A 214 -1.98 33.71 -37.08
CA PRO A 214 -0.71 34.39 -36.79
C PRO A 214 -0.61 34.95 -35.36
N SER A 215 -1.68 34.85 -34.56
CA SER A 215 -1.77 35.35 -33.19
C SER A 215 -2.83 34.58 -32.42
N LEU A 216 -2.79 34.62 -31.08
CA LEU A 216 -3.79 33.96 -30.26
C LEU A 216 -5.20 34.50 -30.56
N SER A 217 -6.11 33.62 -30.93
CA SER A 217 -7.54 33.91 -31.02
C SER A 217 -8.36 32.82 -30.32
N TYR A 218 -9.48 33.22 -29.76
CA TYR A 218 -10.40 32.35 -29.03
C TYR A 218 -11.74 32.34 -29.73
N HIS A 219 -12.28 31.15 -29.96
CA HIS A 219 -13.48 30.95 -30.77
C HIS A 219 -14.53 30.16 -29.99
N ARG A 220 -15.80 30.47 -30.25
CA ARG A 220 -16.95 29.77 -29.69
C ARG A 220 -18.02 29.53 -30.75
N LEU A 221 -18.54 28.32 -30.79
CA LEU A 221 -19.75 27.96 -31.52
C LEU A 221 -20.85 27.62 -30.50
N ILE A 222 -22.03 28.23 -30.66
CA ILE A 222 -23.21 27.97 -29.84
C ILE A 222 -24.27 27.35 -30.75
N GLN A 223 -24.67 26.11 -30.44
CA GLN A 223 -25.68 25.40 -31.22
C GLN A 223 -27.06 25.55 -30.60
N GLY A 224 -27.84 26.46 -31.18
CA GLY A 224 -29.18 26.81 -30.70
C GLY A 224 -29.18 28.09 -29.87
N LYS A 225 -30.19 28.24 -29.01
CA LYS A 225 -30.40 29.45 -28.21
C LYS A 225 -30.10 29.19 -26.74
N LEU A 226 -29.17 29.98 -26.18
CA LEU A 226 -28.89 29.96 -24.74
C LEU A 226 -30.18 30.20 -23.91
N PRO A 227 -30.32 29.56 -22.74
CA PRO A 227 -31.41 29.86 -21.82
C PRO A 227 -31.46 31.34 -21.44
N GLU A 228 -32.66 31.84 -21.17
CA GLU A 228 -32.85 33.24 -20.73
C GLU A 228 -32.05 33.53 -19.46
N GLY A 229 -31.42 34.70 -19.39
CA GLY A 229 -30.59 35.11 -18.25
C GLY A 229 -29.18 34.52 -18.22
N VAL A 230 -28.85 33.57 -19.11
CA VAL A 230 -27.47 33.08 -19.26
C VAL A 230 -26.64 34.13 -19.98
N ALA A 231 -25.54 34.56 -19.37
CA ALA A 231 -24.62 35.53 -19.92
C ALA A 231 -23.17 35.09 -19.75
N PHE A 232 -22.30 35.55 -20.63
CA PHE A 232 -20.86 35.33 -20.55
C PHE A 232 -20.12 36.66 -20.46
N THR A 233 -19.10 36.73 -19.61
CA THR A 233 -18.23 37.90 -19.42
C THR A 233 -16.76 37.48 -19.40
N GLY A 234 -15.85 38.39 -19.69
CA GLY A 234 -14.42 38.10 -19.83
C GLY A 234 -14.06 37.54 -21.20
N ASN A 235 -12.79 37.19 -21.40
CA ASN A 235 -12.21 36.78 -22.67
C ASN A 235 -12.59 37.74 -23.82
N ASP A 236 -12.16 39.01 -23.75
CA ASP A 236 -12.55 40.08 -24.68
C ASP A 236 -12.19 39.80 -26.15
N LEU A 237 -11.35 38.80 -26.40
CA LEU A 237 -10.94 38.31 -27.72
C LEU A 237 -11.82 37.19 -28.29
N ILE A 238 -12.91 36.81 -27.61
CA ILE A 238 -13.78 35.72 -28.06
C ILE A 238 -14.49 36.06 -29.38
N ARG A 239 -14.39 35.16 -30.35
CA ARG A 239 -15.02 35.25 -31.67
C ARG A 239 -16.14 34.22 -31.77
N THR A 240 -17.31 34.65 -32.20
CA THR A 240 -18.39 33.70 -32.52
C THR A 240 -18.10 33.07 -33.87
N SER A 241 -18.12 31.75 -33.94
CA SER A 241 -17.96 30.98 -35.18
C SER A 241 -19.31 30.49 -35.69
N SER A 242 -19.42 30.40 -37.02
CA SER A 242 -20.54 29.79 -37.75
C SER A 242 -20.14 28.49 -38.46
N MET A 243 -19.00 27.89 -38.09
CA MET A 243 -18.58 26.60 -38.64
C MET A 243 -19.60 25.52 -38.34
N GLU A 244 -19.82 24.62 -39.29
CA GLU A 244 -20.66 23.44 -39.09
C GLU A 244 -19.96 22.44 -38.17
N THR A 245 -20.71 21.78 -37.28
CA THR A 245 -20.12 20.82 -36.32
C THR A 245 -19.38 19.67 -36.99
N ASN A 246 -19.89 19.19 -38.12
CA ASN A 246 -19.25 18.10 -38.85
C ASN A 246 -17.88 18.49 -39.39
N GLU A 247 -17.70 19.77 -39.75
CA GLU A 247 -16.41 20.32 -40.15
C GLU A 247 -15.52 20.52 -38.91
N LEU A 248 -16.04 21.19 -37.88
CA LEU A 248 -15.31 21.52 -36.65
C LEU A 248 -14.74 20.29 -35.94
N LEU A 249 -15.50 19.19 -35.93
CA LEU A 249 -15.18 17.96 -35.21
C LEU A 249 -14.50 16.89 -36.07
N THR A 250 -14.03 17.26 -37.28
CA THR A 250 -13.28 16.34 -38.15
C THR A 250 -11.99 15.89 -37.44
N PRO A 251 -11.79 14.57 -37.23
CA PRO A 251 -10.55 14.07 -36.64
C PRO A 251 -9.33 14.46 -37.47
N GLY A 252 -8.25 14.83 -36.80
CA GLY A 252 -6.98 15.10 -37.46
C GLY A 252 -6.28 13.81 -37.92
N PRO A 253 -5.17 13.92 -38.67
CA PRO A 253 -4.31 12.77 -38.93
C PRO A 253 -3.67 12.25 -37.62
N PRO A 254 -3.27 10.97 -37.56
CA PRO A 254 -2.64 10.39 -36.38
C PRO A 254 -1.32 11.09 -36.07
N ARG A 255 -1.08 11.39 -34.79
CA ARG A 255 0.04 12.20 -34.29
C ARG A 255 1.29 11.37 -34.07
N TRP A 256 1.15 10.09 -33.80
CA TRP A 256 2.17 9.17 -33.31
C TRP A 256 2.24 7.86 -34.11
N GLN A 257 1.51 7.74 -35.23
CA GLN A 257 1.42 6.52 -36.04
C GLN A 257 2.79 5.85 -36.33
N ASN A 258 3.82 6.67 -36.55
CA ASN A 258 5.18 6.22 -36.90
C ASN A 258 6.13 6.06 -35.69
N GLN A 259 5.64 6.20 -34.46
CA GLN A 259 6.44 6.23 -33.23
C GLN A 259 6.13 5.03 -32.32
N SER A 260 6.03 3.83 -32.89
CA SER A 260 5.90 2.59 -32.12
C SER A 260 7.23 2.19 -31.47
N VAL A 261 7.17 1.61 -30.27
CA VAL A 261 8.34 1.05 -29.59
C VAL A 261 8.29 -0.47 -29.61
N ILE A 262 9.43 -1.09 -29.88
CA ILE A 262 9.55 -2.55 -29.93
C ILE A 262 10.35 -3.02 -28.72
N THR A 263 9.78 -3.95 -27.96
CA THR A 263 10.49 -4.61 -26.87
C THR A 263 10.36 -6.13 -27.01
N LYS A 264 11.18 -6.86 -26.26
CA LYS A 264 11.12 -8.32 -26.13
C LYS A 264 10.82 -8.67 -24.69
N GLY A 265 9.78 -9.46 -24.44
CA GLY A 265 9.46 -9.95 -23.10
C GLY A 265 10.37 -11.09 -22.65
N LYS A 266 10.14 -11.53 -21.43
CA LYS A 266 10.92 -12.59 -20.77
C LYS A 266 9.98 -13.54 -20.06
N LEU A 267 10.01 -14.81 -20.47
CA LEU A 267 9.25 -15.86 -19.77
C LEU A 267 9.80 -16.07 -18.36
N GLY A 268 8.87 -16.30 -17.43
CA GLY A 268 9.15 -16.57 -16.04
C GLY A 268 9.85 -17.92 -15.85
N LYS A 269 10.61 -18.02 -14.77
CA LYS A 269 11.22 -19.28 -14.32
C LYS A 269 10.31 -19.96 -13.30
N ASN A 270 10.47 -21.28 -13.14
CA ASN A 270 9.75 -22.05 -12.12
C ASN A 270 9.96 -21.43 -10.73
N LEU A 271 8.85 -21.17 -10.04
CA LEU A 271 8.85 -20.68 -8.68
C LEU A 271 8.84 -21.88 -7.70
N PRO A 272 9.51 -21.79 -6.54
CA PRO A 272 9.51 -22.88 -5.57
C PRO A 272 8.10 -23.31 -5.18
N ASN A 273 7.81 -24.62 -5.29
CA ASN A 273 6.53 -25.22 -4.93
C ASN A 273 5.29 -24.60 -5.60
N SER A 274 5.43 -24.04 -6.80
CA SER A 274 4.34 -23.40 -7.54
C SER A 274 4.28 -23.87 -8.99
N PRO A 275 3.09 -24.19 -9.54
CA PRO A 275 2.87 -24.41 -10.97
C PRO A 275 2.61 -23.10 -11.74
N TYR A 276 2.94 -21.94 -11.15
CA TYR A 276 2.83 -20.64 -11.78
C TYR A 276 4.20 -20.04 -12.04
N VAL A 277 4.26 -19.25 -13.11
CA VAL A 277 5.39 -18.38 -13.44
C VAL A 277 4.91 -16.95 -13.60
N ILE A 278 5.83 -16.00 -13.41
CA ILE A 278 5.61 -14.58 -13.69
C ILE A 278 6.46 -14.22 -14.89
N ASP A 279 5.81 -14.02 -16.05
CA ASP A 279 6.46 -13.51 -17.25
C ASP A 279 6.55 -11.98 -17.17
N THR A 280 7.63 -11.39 -17.69
CA THR A 280 7.80 -9.94 -17.80
C THR A 280 7.55 -9.49 -19.23
N LEU A 281 6.58 -8.61 -19.43
CA LEU A 281 6.42 -7.88 -20.67
C LEU A 281 7.28 -6.62 -20.56
N THR A 282 8.45 -6.63 -21.21
CA THR A 282 9.44 -5.56 -21.05
C THR A 282 8.86 -4.21 -21.45
N VAL A 283 8.76 -3.32 -20.47
CA VAL A 283 8.21 -1.97 -20.62
C VAL A 283 9.24 -1.07 -21.32
N PRO A 284 8.83 -0.18 -22.24
CA PRO A 284 9.73 0.79 -22.85
C PRO A 284 10.05 1.90 -21.86
N TYR A 285 11.00 1.66 -20.96
CA TYR A 285 11.46 2.69 -20.02
C TYR A 285 11.97 3.94 -20.74
N ARG A 286 12.08 5.04 -19.99
CA ARG A 286 12.23 6.41 -20.49
C ARG A 286 13.16 6.59 -21.68
N ASP A 287 14.34 5.97 -21.67
CA ASP A 287 15.33 6.16 -22.73
C ASP A 287 14.92 5.49 -24.05
N LEU A 288 14.16 4.40 -23.97
CA LEU A 288 13.55 3.72 -25.10
C LEU A 288 12.19 4.32 -25.49
N ASN A 289 11.56 5.09 -24.59
CA ASN A 289 10.31 5.78 -24.84
C ASN A 289 10.57 7.08 -25.66
N PRO A 290 10.06 7.20 -26.90
CA PRO A 290 10.26 8.40 -27.72
C PRO A 290 9.63 9.65 -27.09
N PHE A 291 8.62 9.48 -26.24
CA PHE A 291 7.90 10.57 -25.57
C PHE A 291 8.49 10.95 -24.21
N LYS A 292 9.55 10.24 -23.78
CA LYS A 292 10.24 10.47 -22.51
C LYS A 292 9.38 10.32 -21.25
N THR A 293 8.18 9.76 -21.37
CA THR A 293 7.29 9.45 -20.26
C THR A 293 7.90 8.37 -19.36
N PRO A 294 8.08 8.63 -18.05
CA PRO A 294 8.35 7.58 -17.08
C PRO A 294 7.21 6.57 -17.07
N MET A 295 7.52 5.30 -17.32
CA MET A 295 6.54 4.22 -17.38
C MET A 295 6.12 3.74 -15.98
N ARG A 296 5.60 4.67 -15.17
CA ARG A 296 4.94 4.42 -13.88
C ARG A 296 3.50 4.00 -14.17
N ILE A 297 3.23 2.69 -14.27
CA ILE A 297 1.96 2.19 -14.82
C ILE A 297 0.90 2.15 -13.73
N GLY A 298 -0.23 2.82 -13.96
CA GLY A 298 -1.30 3.06 -13.00
C GLY A 298 -2.57 2.23 -13.20
N GLY A 299 -2.72 1.56 -14.34
CA GLY A 299 -3.92 0.78 -14.70
C GLY A 299 -3.68 -0.11 -15.92
N VAL A 300 -4.44 -1.19 -16.03
CA VAL A 300 -4.34 -2.18 -17.12
C VAL A 300 -5.72 -2.76 -17.44
N GLY A 301 -5.97 -3.05 -18.71
CA GLY A 301 -7.17 -3.71 -19.20
C GLY A 301 -6.87 -4.43 -20.52
N ASN A 302 -7.69 -5.42 -20.84
CA ASN A 302 -7.49 -6.27 -22.02
C ASN A 302 -8.54 -5.96 -23.08
N LEU A 303 -8.10 -5.82 -24.33
CA LEU A 303 -8.96 -5.75 -25.50
C LEU A 303 -9.36 -7.17 -25.91
N SER A 304 -10.51 -7.29 -26.58
CA SER A 304 -11.11 -8.57 -26.98
C SER A 304 -10.24 -9.38 -27.95
N ASP A 305 -9.38 -8.69 -28.71
CA ASP A 305 -8.41 -9.28 -29.64
C ASP A 305 -7.08 -9.71 -28.98
N GLY A 306 -6.98 -9.61 -27.64
CA GLY A 306 -5.81 -10.01 -26.87
C GLY A 306 -4.76 -8.92 -26.68
N ARG A 307 -4.90 -7.74 -27.32
CA ARG A 307 -4.04 -6.58 -27.02
C ARG A 307 -4.28 -6.07 -25.61
N ILE A 308 -3.28 -5.40 -25.04
CA ILE A 308 -3.34 -4.87 -23.67
C ILE A 308 -3.35 -3.34 -23.71
N ALA A 309 -4.32 -2.73 -23.06
CA ALA A 309 -4.34 -1.29 -22.79
C ALA A 309 -3.81 -1.00 -21.38
N LEU A 310 -3.01 0.05 -21.22
CA LEU A 310 -2.54 0.51 -19.91
C LEU A 310 -2.42 2.02 -19.85
N CYS A 311 -2.54 2.58 -18.65
CA CYS A 311 -2.31 4.00 -18.41
C CYS A 311 -1.09 4.23 -17.52
N THR A 312 -0.37 5.33 -17.73
CA THR A 312 0.73 5.74 -16.85
C THR A 312 0.28 6.86 -15.93
N LEU A 313 0.85 6.92 -14.72
CA LEU A 313 0.65 8.02 -13.76
C LEU A 313 0.97 9.40 -14.36
N MET A 314 1.70 9.45 -15.48
CA MET A 314 2.06 10.69 -16.16
C MET A 314 1.02 11.14 -17.19
N GLY A 315 -0.02 10.33 -17.45
CA GLY A 315 -1.14 10.73 -18.31
C GLY A 315 -1.18 10.10 -19.69
N ASP A 316 -0.29 9.15 -19.99
CA ASP A 316 -0.33 8.41 -21.26
C ASP A 316 -1.21 7.15 -21.16
N VAL A 317 -1.84 6.79 -22.27
CA VAL A 317 -2.44 5.47 -22.49
C VAL A 317 -1.69 4.80 -23.63
N TRP A 318 -1.32 3.54 -23.43
CA TRP A 318 -0.63 2.71 -24.41
C TRP A 318 -1.46 1.49 -24.74
N VAL A 319 -1.38 1.05 -25.99
CA VAL A 319 -1.86 -0.26 -26.45
C VAL A 319 -0.65 -1.10 -26.83
N VAL A 320 -0.59 -2.30 -26.29
CA VAL A 320 0.49 -3.28 -26.47
C VAL A 320 -0.03 -4.44 -27.28
N ASP A 321 0.64 -4.71 -28.38
CA ASP A 321 0.36 -5.81 -29.31
C ASP A 321 1.52 -6.84 -29.30
N GLY A 322 1.26 -8.04 -29.83
CA GLY A 322 2.23 -9.15 -29.87
C GLY A 322 2.37 -9.90 -28.55
N VAL A 323 1.34 -9.85 -27.69
CA VAL A 323 1.32 -10.57 -26.41
C VAL A 323 0.92 -12.03 -26.64
N ASP A 324 1.92 -12.88 -26.85
CA ASP A 324 1.74 -14.31 -27.11
C ASP A 324 2.46 -15.19 -26.06
N GLU A 325 2.52 -16.50 -26.32
CA GLU A 325 3.19 -17.46 -25.42
C GLU A 325 4.71 -17.32 -25.40
N LYS A 326 5.32 -16.68 -26.41
CA LYS A 326 6.78 -16.58 -26.56
C LYS A 326 7.33 -15.24 -26.10
N LEU A 327 6.52 -14.19 -26.18
CA LEU A 327 6.86 -12.79 -25.90
C LEU A 327 8.09 -12.31 -26.68
N GLU A 328 8.30 -12.81 -27.89
CA GLU A 328 9.48 -12.49 -28.71
C GLU A 328 9.45 -11.06 -29.23
N ARG A 329 8.25 -10.50 -29.42
CA ARG A 329 8.06 -9.21 -30.06
C ARG A 329 6.81 -8.50 -29.54
N LEU A 330 7.01 -7.49 -28.70
CA LEU A 330 5.97 -6.60 -28.21
C LEU A 330 6.01 -5.28 -28.99
N VAL A 331 4.85 -4.77 -29.40
CA VAL A 331 4.71 -3.49 -30.10
C VAL A 331 3.88 -2.54 -29.24
N TRP A 332 4.49 -1.45 -28.81
CA TRP A 332 3.87 -0.44 -27.97
C TRP A 332 3.50 0.77 -28.82
N LYS A 333 2.23 1.16 -28.80
CA LYS A 333 1.72 2.38 -29.44
C LYS A 333 1.02 3.25 -28.42
N ARG A 334 1.30 4.55 -28.44
CA ARG A 334 0.59 5.52 -27.60
C ARG A 334 -0.78 5.79 -28.22
N PHE A 335 -1.83 5.53 -27.44
CA PHE A 335 -3.23 5.71 -27.83
C PHE A 335 -3.77 7.07 -27.38
N ALA A 336 -3.39 7.53 -26.19
CA ALA A 336 -3.77 8.84 -25.67
C ALA A 336 -2.64 9.43 -24.83
N SER A 337 -2.65 10.75 -24.66
CA SER A 337 -1.74 11.48 -23.76
C SER A 337 -2.45 12.63 -23.06
N GLY A 338 -1.80 13.18 -22.02
CA GLY A 338 -2.22 14.39 -21.31
C GLY A 338 -3.20 14.19 -20.17
N LEU A 339 -3.59 12.96 -19.82
CA LEU A 339 -4.57 12.67 -18.76
C LEU A 339 -4.06 13.04 -17.36
N ASN A 340 -4.98 13.35 -16.45
CA ASN A 340 -4.61 13.82 -15.10
C ASN A 340 -4.29 12.68 -14.13
N GLN A 341 -3.03 12.26 -14.12
CA GLN A 341 -2.48 11.28 -13.18
C GLN A 341 -3.32 10.01 -13.02
N PRO A 342 -3.57 9.26 -14.11
CA PRO A 342 -4.48 8.15 -14.06
C PRO A 342 -3.91 6.97 -13.29
N LEU A 343 -4.71 6.46 -12.35
CA LEU A 343 -4.37 5.34 -11.46
C LEU A 343 -5.45 4.26 -11.47
N GLY A 344 -6.18 4.16 -12.58
CA GLY A 344 -7.15 3.12 -12.86
C GLY A 344 -7.59 3.15 -14.33
N LEU A 345 -7.73 1.97 -14.92
CA LEU A 345 -8.17 1.77 -16.29
C LEU A 345 -9.02 0.51 -16.37
N VAL A 346 -10.13 0.56 -17.09
CA VAL A 346 -10.92 -0.61 -17.48
C VAL A 346 -11.22 -0.56 -18.98
N VAL A 347 -11.34 -1.73 -19.59
CA VAL A 347 -11.77 -1.87 -21.00
C VAL A 347 -13.15 -2.50 -21.00
N ILE A 348 -14.09 -1.86 -21.69
CA ILE A 348 -15.50 -2.28 -21.75
C ILE A 348 -15.93 -2.14 -23.21
N ASP A 349 -16.36 -3.25 -23.83
CA ASP A 349 -16.70 -3.31 -25.27
C ASP A 349 -15.59 -2.69 -26.16
N ASP A 350 -14.33 -3.06 -25.88
CA ASP A 350 -13.11 -2.51 -26.50
C ASP A 350 -12.93 -0.99 -26.39
N ARG A 351 -13.69 -0.34 -25.51
CA ARG A 351 -13.51 1.08 -25.19
C ARG A 351 -12.73 1.25 -23.91
N ILE A 352 -11.68 2.04 -23.98
CA ILE A 352 -10.80 2.33 -22.85
C ILE A 352 -11.42 3.43 -21.99
N HIS A 353 -11.59 3.13 -20.71
CA HIS A 353 -12.06 4.06 -19.68
C HIS A 353 -10.94 4.28 -18.67
N VAL A 354 -10.68 5.55 -18.35
CA VAL A 354 -9.56 5.94 -17.49
C VAL A 354 -10.05 6.91 -16.44
N ILE A 355 -9.75 6.65 -15.18
CA ILE A 355 -10.01 7.59 -14.09
C ILE A 355 -8.77 8.45 -13.87
N GLY A 356 -8.94 9.76 -14.06
CA GLY A 356 -7.99 10.78 -13.63
C GLY A 356 -8.46 11.43 -12.33
N ARG A 357 -7.60 12.26 -11.74
CA ARG A 357 -7.98 13.06 -10.56
C ARG A 357 -9.13 14.02 -10.82
N ASP A 358 -9.37 14.37 -12.06
CA ASP A 358 -10.31 15.38 -12.51
C ASP A 358 -11.63 14.76 -12.98
N GLN A 359 -11.57 13.66 -13.73
CA GLN A 359 -12.74 13.04 -14.35
C GLN A 359 -12.57 11.55 -14.66
N LEU A 360 -13.70 10.86 -14.83
CA LEU A 360 -13.76 9.57 -15.52
C LEU A 360 -13.87 9.82 -17.03
N THR A 361 -12.83 9.45 -17.78
CA THR A 361 -12.72 9.66 -19.22
C THR A 361 -13.03 8.38 -19.98
N ARG A 362 -13.90 8.45 -21.00
CA ARG A 362 -14.01 7.41 -22.03
C ARG A 362 -13.29 7.91 -23.28
N LEU A 363 -12.30 7.14 -23.73
CA LEU A 363 -11.51 7.48 -24.91
C LEU A 363 -12.14 6.85 -26.15
N HIS A 364 -12.27 7.63 -27.22
CA HIS A 364 -12.76 7.16 -28.51
C HIS A 364 -11.73 7.44 -29.59
N ASP A 365 -11.55 6.44 -30.44
CA ASP A 365 -10.90 6.52 -31.75
C ASP A 365 -12.03 6.46 -32.79
N THR A 366 -12.47 7.62 -33.28
CA THR A 366 -13.64 7.78 -34.15
C THR A 366 -13.29 7.63 -35.62
N ASN A 367 -12.01 7.76 -35.98
CA ASN A 367 -11.51 7.58 -37.35
C ASN A 367 -10.75 6.24 -37.56
N LEU A 368 -10.59 5.43 -36.51
CA LEU A 368 -9.94 4.12 -36.49
C LEU A 368 -8.46 4.16 -36.88
N ASP A 369 -7.75 5.23 -36.53
CA ASP A 369 -6.33 5.40 -36.84
C ASP A 369 -5.37 4.85 -35.76
N GLY A 370 -5.93 4.39 -34.63
CA GLY A 370 -5.18 3.87 -33.49
C GLY A 370 -4.83 4.92 -32.43
N GLU A 371 -5.44 6.11 -32.47
CA GLU A 371 -5.29 7.17 -31.48
C GLU A 371 -6.66 7.70 -31.02
N ALA A 372 -6.74 8.17 -29.77
CA ALA A 372 -7.95 8.79 -29.25
C ALA A 372 -8.10 10.23 -29.75
N ASP A 373 -9.20 10.53 -30.43
CA ASP A 373 -9.58 11.87 -30.88
C ASP A 373 -10.74 12.46 -30.07
N PHE A 374 -11.48 11.68 -29.30
CA PHE A 374 -12.47 12.22 -28.35
C PHE A 374 -12.26 11.72 -26.92
N TYR A 375 -12.03 12.67 -26.03
CA TYR A 375 -11.82 12.45 -24.60
C TYR A 375 -13.13 12.80 -23.88
N GLU A 376 -14.07 11.86 -23.87
CA GLU A 376 -15.40 12.08 -23.31
C GLU A 376 -15.34 12.10 -21.77
N CYS A 377 -15.84 13.18 -21.17
CA CYS A 377 -16.06 13.23 -19.73
C CYS A 377 -17.39 12.54 -19.40
N LEU A 378 -17.32 11.33 -18.81
CA LEU A 378 -18.52 10.66 -18.30
C LEU A 378 -19.05 11.38 -17.06
N THR A 379 -18.14 11.74 -16.15
CA THR A 379 -18.40 12.58 -14.98
C THR A 379 -17.11 13.20 -14.46
N ASN A 380 -17.23 14.44 -14.01
CA ASN A 380 -16.25 15.16 -13.20
C ASN A 380 -16.88 15.66 -11.89
N GLU A 381 -17.99 15.07 -11.44
CA GLU A 381 -18.76 15.53 -10.27
C GLU A 381 -18.28 14.86 -8.96
N PHE A 382 -16.97 14.74 -8.79
CA PHE A 382 -16.33 14.26 -7.56
C PHE A 382 -15.19 15.20 -7.14
N PRO A 383 -14.90 15.33 -5.83
CA PRO A 383 -13.94 16.31 -5.34
C PRO A 383 -12.51 15.96 -5.77
N THR A 384 -11.74 16.99 -6.05
CA THR A 384 -10.30 16.89 -6.31
C THR A 384 -9.56 18.08 -5.70
N ALA A 385 -8.29 17.88 -5.38
CA ALA A 385 -7.45 18.93 -4.83
C ALA A 385 -5.97 18.62 -5.09
N ARG A 386 -5.11 19.59 -4.76
CA ARG A 386 -3.65 19.39 -4.71
C ARG A 386 -3.26 18.40 -3.62
N GLY A 387 -1.96 18.09 -3.57
CA GLY A 387 -1.39 17.17 -2.60
C GLY A 387 -1.76 15.74 -2.92
N ASN A 388 -2.04 14.97 -1.87
CA ASN A 388 -2.27 13.53 -1.96
C ASN A 388 -3.77 13.20 -2.22
N SER A 389 -4.51 14.05 -2.94
CA SER A 389 -5.94 13.90 -3.23
C SER A 389 -6.14 13.22 -4.59
N PHE A 390 -5.76 11.94 -4.67
CA PHE A 390 -5.86 11.14 -5.88
C PHE A 390 -7.27 10.54 -6.06
N ALA A 391 -7.63 10.27 -7.32
CA ALA A 391 -8.60 9.24 -7.66
C ALA A 391 -7.81 7.96 -7.99
N LEU A 392 -8.09 6.88 -7.28
CA LEU A 392 -7.32 5.64 -7.32
C LEU A 392 -8.24 4.50 -7.72
N THR A 393 -7.72 3.53 -8.46
CA THR A 393 -8.40 2.30 -8.91
C THR A 393 -9.55 2.57 -9.87
N LEU A 394 -9.93 1.58 -10.68
CA LEU A 394 -11.16 1.66 -11.46
C LEU A 394 -11.67 0.25 -11.68
N HIS A 395 -12.93 0.02 -11.34
CA HIS A 395 -13.65 -1.22 -11.61
C HIS A 395 -15.01 -0.91 -12.22
N GLN A 396 -15.55 -1.86 -12.98
CA GLN A 396 -16.94 -1.86 -13.40
C GLN A 396 -17.56 -3.22 -13.04
N ASP A 397 -18.79 -3.20 -12.56
CA ASP A 397 -19.59 -4.42 -12.39
C ASP A 397 -20.44 -4.72 -13.64
N ASP A 398 -21.04 -5.90 -13.68
CA ASP A 398 -21.89 -6.41 -14.77
C ASP A 398 -23.18 -5.59 -14.94
N LYS A 399 -23.47 -4.67 -14.02
CA LYS A 399 -24.62 -3.74 -14.09
C LYS A 399 -24.22 -2.39 -14.69
N GLY A 400 -22.97 -2.25 -15.15
CA GLY A 400 -22.43 -1.03 -15.76
C GLY A 400 -22.08 0.07 -14.76
N ARG A 401 -22.04 -0.24 -13.45
CA ARG A 401 -21.68 0.73 -12.40
C ARG A 401 -20.17 0.79 -12.25
N PHE A 402 -19.62 1.99 -12.22
CA PHE A 402 -18.21 2.25 -12.01
C PHE A 402 -17.89 2.45 -10.53
N TYR A 403 -16.70 2.04 -10.13
CA TYR A 403 -16.20 2.14 -8.77
C TYR A 403 -14.75 2.60 -8.76
N TRP A 404 -14.43 3.52 -7.87
CA TRP A 404 -13.06 3.98 -7.60
C TRP A 404 -12.97 4.56 -6.19
N PHE A 405 -11.75 4.81 -5.71
CA PHE A 405 -11.52 5.51 -4.46
C PHE A 405 -11.22 6.98 -4.69
N THR A 406 -11.94 7.87 -4.00
CA THR A 406 -11.68 9.31 -3.99
C THR A 406 -11.21 9.72 -2.61
N ARG A 407 -9.98 10.23 -2.52
CA ARG A 407 -9.45 10.67 -1.23
C ARG A 407 -9.95 12.06 -0.86
N SER A 408 -11.01 12.11 -0.05
CA SER A 408 -11.58 13.33 0.51
C SER A 408 -12.21 13.03 1.88
N SER A 409 -12.57 14.04 2.66
CA SER A 409 -13.34 13.84 3.91
C SER A 409 -14.80 13.49 3.65
N GLN A 410 -15.35 13.94 2.52
CA GLN A 410 -16.74 13.75 2.12
C GLN A 410 -16.95 12.54 1.19
N PHE A 411 -15.87 12.02 0.63
CA PHE A 411 -15.88 10.84 -0.25
C PHE A 411 -14.94 9.77 0.30
N GLY A 412 -15.03 8.58 -0.28
CA GLY A 412 -14.15 7.46 0.01
C GLY A 412 -14.29 6.47 -1.12
N MET A 413 -14.85 5.30 -0.83
CA MET A 413 -15.26 4.40 -1.89
C MET A 413 -16.42 5.05 -2.66
N THR A 414 -16.22 5.28 -3.96
CA THR A 414 -17.13 6.01 -4.83
C THR A 414 -17.80 5.04 -5.80
N ARG A 415 -19.11 5.18 -5.97
CA ARG A 415 -19.89 4.47 -6.99
C ARG A 415 -20.50 5.47 -7.95
N TYR A 416 -20.55 5.12 -9.23
CA TYR A 416 -21.16 5.93 -10.26
C TYR A 416 -21.88 5.08 -11.28
N THR A 417 -23.15 5.39 -11.50
CA THR A 417 -23.90 4.83 -12.64
C THR A 417 -23.94 5.89 -13.74
N PRO A 418 -23.56 5.57 -15.00
CA PRO A 418 -23.63 6.53 -16.10
C PRO A 418 -24.97 7.28 -16.16
N GLY A 419 -24.92 8.61 -16.14
CA GLY A 419 -26.11 9.47 -16.14
C GLY A 419 -26.65 9.88 -14.76
N SER A 420 -26.11 9.30 -13.67
CA SER A 420 -26.38 9.74 -12.28
C SER A 420 -25.29 10.69 -11.78
N LYS A 421 -25.30 11.03 -10.48
CA LYS A 421 -24.15 11.67 -9.81
C LYS A 421 -23.31 10.61 -9.10
N PRO A 422 -21.98 10.75 -9.03
CA PRO A 422 -21.16 9.90 -8.17
C PRO A 422 -21.59 10.01 -6.70
N GLU A 423 -21.56 8.90 -5.98
CA GLU A 423 -21.92 8.84 -4.57
C GLU A 423 -20.83 8.13 -3.75
N ALA A 424 -20.64 8.54 -2.50
CA ALA A 424 -19.77 7.86 -1.56
C ALA A 424 -20.53 6.71 -0.88
N ILE A 425 -20.19 5.46 -1.20
CA ILE A 425 -20.80 4.28 -0.58
C ILE A 425 -20.15 3.89 0.74
N ALA A 426 -18.96 4.44 1.02
CA ALA A 426 -18.26 4.28 2.29
C ALA A 426 -17.29 5.44 2.57
N THR A 427 -17.12 5.77 3.85
CA THR A 427 -16.26 6.86 4.35
C THR A 427 -15.37 6.39 5.51
N GLY A 428 -14.53 7.28 6.05
CA GLY A 428 -13.61 6.92 7.13
C GLY A 428 -12.50 5.98 6.67
N LEU A 429 -12.12 6.05 5.40
CA LEU A 429 -11.03 5.31 4.79
C LEU A 429 -9.87 6.28 4.52
N ARG A 430 -8.64 5.88 4.85
CA ARG A 430 -7.47 6.78 4.76
C ARG A 430 -7.03 7.08 3.33
N GLY A 431 -6.33 6.14 2.73
CA GLY A 431 -5.77 6.23 1.38
C GLY A 431 -5.73 4.82 0.84
N CYS A 432 -6.67 4.49 -0.03
CA CYS A 432 -6.81 3.16 -0.59
C CYS A 432 -6.11 3.14 -1.95
N ASN A 433 -4.86 2.67 -1.98
CA ASN A 433 -4.23 2.40 -3.27
C ASN A 433 -4.89 1.21 -3.96
N GLY A 434 -5.44 0.27 -3.21
CA GLY A 434 -6.19 -0.88 -3.75
C GLY A 434 -7.68 -0.85 -3.43
N THR A 435 -8.48 -1.38 -4.34
CA THR A 435 -9.89 -1.74 -4.14
C THR A 435 -10.19 -3.08 -4.81
N GLY A 436 -11.42 -3.57 -4.68
CA GLY A 436 -11.89 -4.73 -5.44
C GLY A 436 -13.40 -4.72 -5.56
N VAL A 437 -13.93 -5.17 -6.68
CA VAL A 437 -15.37 -5.27 -6.91
C VAL A 437 -15.67 -6.62 -7.54
N SER A 438 -16.59 -7.39 -6.96
CA SER A 438 -17.05 -8.63 -7.57
C SER A 438 -17.80 -8.33 -8.88
N PRO A 439 -17.80 -9.23 -9.88
CA PRO A 439 -18.47 -8.99 -11.15
C PRO A 439 -19.94 -8.57 -11.01
N ASP A 440 -20.69 -9.16 -10.08
CA ASP A 440 -22.09 -8.81 -9.81
C ASP A 440 -22.29 -7.53 -8.97
N GLY A 441 -21.19 -6.94 -8.48
CA GLY A 441 -21.14 -5.79 -7.59
C GLY A 441 -21.77 -6.01 -6.22
N SER A 442 -21.83 -7.27 -5.75
CA SER A 442 -22.34 -7.60 -4.40
C SER A 442 -21.28 -7.46 -3.31
N ILE A 443 -20.00 -7.60 -3.65
CA ILE A 443 -18.87 -7.42 -2.74
C ILE A 443 -18.02 -6.27 -3.27
N VAL A 444 -17.79 -5.28 -2.40
CA VAL A 444 -16.87 -4.16 -2.67
C VAL A 444 -15.85 -4.10 -1.56
N PHE A 445 -14.57 -4.06 -1.93
CA PHE A 445 -13.45 -3.93 -1.02
C PHE A 445 -12.75 -2.58 -1.16
N ALA A 446 -12.33 -2.03 -0.03
CA ALA A 446 -11.38 -0.93 0.04
C ALA A 446 -10.16 -1.34 0.86
N MET A 447 -8.96 -0.94 0.42
CA MET A 447 -7.71 -1.37 1.04
C MET A 447 -6.90 -0.18 1.56
N PRO A 448 -7.34 0.46 2.67
CA PRO A 448 -6.68 1.61 3.23
C PRO A 448 -5.28 1.25 3.74
N GLN A 449 -4.30 2.09 3.40
CA GLN A 449 -2.94 1.97 3.89
C GLN A 449 -2.82 2.41 5.35
N GLU A 450 -1.98 1.70 6.09
CA GLU A 450 -1.61 2.01 7.46
C GLU A 450 -1.24 3.49 7.69
N GLY A 451 -1.79 4.10 8.74
CA GLY A 451 -1.41 5.44 9.20
C GLY A 451 -2.26 5.90 10.38
N SER A 452 -2.45 7.21 10.53
CA SER A 452 -3.31 7.76 11.59
C SER A 452 -4.70 7.15 11.55
N TRP A 453 -5.18 6.66 12.70
CA TRP A 453 -6.45 5.93 12.87
C TRP A 453 -6.60 4.67 12.00
N GLN A 454 -5.51 4.20 11.40
CA GLN A 454 -5.45 3.00 10.57
C GLN A 454 -4.26 2.16 11.05
N PRO A 455 -4.45 1.30 12.07
CA PRO A 455 -3.35 0.66 12.80
C PRO A 455 -2.44 -0.23 11.95
N ALA A 456 -3.00 -0.87 10.93
CA ALA A 456 -2.31 -1.67 9.93
C ALA A 456 -3.04 -1.48 8.60
N SER A 457 -2.38 -1.79 7.48
CA SER A 457 -3.08 -1.96 6.20
C SER A 457 -4.12 -3.10 6.35
N GLY A 458 -5.18 -3.10 5.55
CA GLY A 458 -6.23 -4.10 5.69
C GLY A 458 -7.17 -4.14 4.49
N ILE A 459 -7.98 -5.19 4.43
CA ILE A 459 -9.04 -5.38 3.44
C ILE A 459 -10.35 -5.09 4.15
N PHE A 460 -11.11 -4.12 3.69
CA PHE A 460 -12.40 -3.74 4.27
C PHE A 460 -13.50 -4.04 3.27
N GLU A 461 -14.50 -4.81 3.69
CA GLU A 461 -15.76 -4.89 2.93
C GLU A 461 -16.59 -3.65 3.21
N VAL A 462 -16.97 -2.94 2.14
CA VAL A 462 -17.54 -1.60 2.21
C VAL A 462 -18.85 -1.52 1.42
N GLY A 463 -19.74 -0.61 1.84
CA GLY A 463 -21.04 -0.44 1.22
C GLY A 463 -22.06 0.12 2.19
N ASP A 464 -23.22 0.52 1.66
CA ASP A 464 -24.39 0.97 2.44
C ASP A 464 -24.06 2.06 3.47
N GLY A 465 -23.23 3.04 3.08
CA GLY A 465 -22.86 4.18 3.91
C GLY A 465 -21.94 3.81 5.08
N SER A 466 -21.18 2.72 4.98
CA SER A 466 -20.26 2.27 6.03
C SER A 466 -19.19 3.32 6.39
N TYR A 467 -18.71 3.25 7.64
CA TYR A 467 -17.63 4.09 8.16
C TYR A 467 -16.54 3.24 8.80
N HIS A 468 -15.27 3.54 8.49
CA HIS A 468 -14.12 2.68 8.82
C HIS A 468 -13.02 3.35 9.66
N GLY A 469 -13.35 4.44 10.36
CA GLY A 469 -12.57 4.90 11.52
C GLY A 469 -11.42 5.88 11.26
N PHE A 470 -11.06 6.21 10.01
CA PHE A 470 -9.94 7.13 9.71
C PHE A 470 -10.06 8.52 10.35
N PHE A 471 -11.28 9.02 10.61
CA PHE A 471 -11.51 10.30 11.30
C PHE A 471 -11.83 10.12 12.79
N GLY A 472 -11.40 9.01 13.38
CA GLY A 472 -11.69 8.63 14.76
C GLY A 472 -12.99 7.83 14.90
N PRO A 473 -13.23 7.21 16.07
CA PRO A 473 -14.44 6.43 16.32
C PRO A 473 -15.71 7.29 16.42
N LYS A 474 -16.83 6.74 15.95
CA LYS A 474 -18.17 7.35 15.92
C LYS A 474 -19.22 6.38 16.46
N PRO A 475 -19.84 6.62 17.63
CA PRO A 475 -20.68 5.63 18.33
C PRO A 475 -21.81 4.99 17.50
N GLU A 476 -22.34 5.70 16.51
CA GLU A 476 -23.38 5.21 15.61
C GLU A 476 -22.94 4.07 14.67
N PHE A 477 -21.63 3.80 14.56
CA PHE A 477 -21.07 2.71 13.75
C PHE A 477 -20.65 1.47 14.56
N GLY A 478 -21.36 1.19 15.65
CA GLY A 478 -21.20 -0.03 16.44
C GLY A 478 -20.23 0.12 17.63
N LYS A 479 -19.96 -1.00 18.34
CA LYS A 479 -19.25 -0.97 19.63
C LYS A 479 -17.86 -0.32 19.61
N HIS A 480 -17.17 -0.36 18.48
CA HIS A 480 -15.84 0.24 18.29
C HIS A 480 -15.90 1.63 17.66
N GLY A 481 -17.09 2.09 17.27
CA GLY A 481 -17.30 3.34 16.56
C GLY A 481 -16.89 3.32 15.08
N TYR A 482 -16.66 2.14 14.50
CA TYR A 482 -16.39 1.92 13.09
C TYR A 482 -16.63 0.44 12.75
N ARG A 483 -16.84 0.13 11.46
CA ARG A 483 -16.95 -1.26 10.98
C ARG A 483 -15.56 -1.88 10.81
N MET A 484 -15.35 -3.03 11.42
CA MET A 484 -14.10 -3.81 11.34
C MET A 484 -13.79 -4.22 9.89
N PRO A 485 -12.50 -4.39 9.54
CA PRO A 485 -12.13 -4.91 8.24
C PRO A 485 -12.61 -6.36 8.04
N LEU A 486 -12.53 -6.85 6.81
CA LEU A 486 -12.50 -8.30 6.55
C LEU A 486 -11.28 -8.91 7.25
N CYS A 487 -10.11 -8.31 7.03
CA CYS A 487 -8.89 -8.65 7.76
C CYS A 487 -7.87 -7.52 7.81
N PHE A 488 -7.03 -7.53 8.83
CA PHE A 488 -5.79 -6.75 8.83
C PHE A 488 -4.69 -7.49 8.05
N LEU A 489 -3.77 -6.72 7.49
CA LEU A 489 -2.57 -7.20 6.83
C LEU A 489 -1.38 -6.86 7.72
N PRO A 490 -0.66 -7.86 8.25
CA PRO A 490 0.54 -7.60 9.03
C PRO A 490 1.55 -6.83 8.18
N ARG A 491 2.23 -5.83 8.77
CA ARG A 491 3.15 -4.95 8.04
C ARG A 491 4.27 -5.73 7.35
N GLY A 492 4.71 -6.85 7.94
CA GLY A 492 5.71 -7.74 7.34
C GLY A 492 5.21 -8.60 6.18
N ILE A 493 3.91 -8.55 5.87
CA ILE A 493 3.27 -9.17 4.70
C ILE A 493 2.93 -8.10 3.67
N ASP A 494 2.31 -7.01 4.12
CA ASP A 494 1.98 -5.89 3.24
C ASP A 494 1.85 -4.57 4.04
N ASN A 495 2.71 -3.61 3.74
CA ASN A 495 2.65 -2.26 4.30
C ASN A 495 1.86 -1.28 3.41
N SER A 496 1.57 -1.64 2.17
CA SER A 496 0.82 -0.79 1.24
C SER A 496 0.13 -1.65 0.18
N SER A 497 -1.17 -1.80 0.30
CA SER A 497 -1.93 -2.77 -0.48
C SER A 497 -2.40 -2.24 -1.82
N GLY A 498 -2.31 -3.09 -2.83
CA GLY A 498 -2.88 -2.95 -4.17
C GLY A 498 -4.26 -3.58 -4.28
N ASP A 499 -4.85 -3.72 -5.46
CA ASP A 499 -6.21 -4.24 -5.65
C ASP A 499 -6.41 -5.70 -5.18
N VAL A 500 -7.67 -6.04 -4.86
CA VAL A 500 -8.19 -7.42 -4.88
C VAL A 500 -8.84 -7.70 -6.23
N ILE A 501 -8.27 -8.65 -6.96
CA ILE A 501 -8.74 -9.09 -8.27
C ILE A 501 -9.61 -10.34 -8.08
N PHE A 502 -10.83 -10.30 -8.62
CA PHE A 502 -11.72 -11.46 -8.67
C PHE A 502 -11.39 -12.25 -9.94
N ALA A 503 -10.59 -13.32 -9.81
CA ALA A 503 -10.26 -14.17 -10.95
C ALA A 503 -11.53 -14.89 -11.44
N PRO A 504 -11.81 -14.93 -12.75
CA PRO A 504 -12.93 -15.68 -13.27
C PRO A 504 -12.71 -17.18 -13.06
N ASN A 505 -13.80 -17.94 -13.15
CA ASN A 505 -13.74 -19.40 -13.11
C ASN A 505 -13.32 -19.97 -14.49
N ASP A 506 -12.11 -19.61 -14.93
CA ASP A 506 -11.49 -20.08 -16.17
C ASP A 506 -10.41 -21.12 -15.84
N GLU A 507 -10.64 -22.37 -16.26
CA GLU A 507 -9.76 -23.50 -15.93
C GLU A 507 -8.33 -23.34 -16.48
N ARG A 508 -8.11 -22.50 -17.50
CA ARG A 508 -6.77 -22.16 -18.01
C ARG A 508 -5.91 -21.44 -16.97
N PHE A 509 -6.54 -20.87 -15.94
CA PHE A 509 -5.85 -20.27 -14.81
C PHE A 509 -5.59 -21.24 -13.65
N GLY A 510 -5.92 -22.53 -13.81
CA GLY A 510 -5.53 -23.60 -12.89
C GLY A 510 -6.11 -23.44 -11.47
N PRO A 511 -5.36 -23.85 -10.43
CA PRO A 511 -5.82 -23.81 -9.03
C PRO A 511 -6.32 -22.46 -8.48
N LEU A 512 -5.94 -21.34 -9.10
CA LEU A 512 -6.36 -19.98 -8.74
C LEU A 512 -7.61 -19.50 -9.47
N ALA A 513 -8.19 -20.29 -10.38
CA ALA A 513 -9.45 -19.99 -11.03
C ALA A 513 -10.57 -19.78 -9.99
N GLY A 514 -11.39 -18.74 -10.19
CA GLY A 514 -12.51 -18.39 -9.31
C GLY A 514 -12.10 -17.86 -7.93
N LYS A 515 -10.80 -17.59 -7.68
CA LYS A 515 -10.30 -17.09 -6.39
C LYS A 515 -10.14 -15.56 -6.39
N MET A 516 -10.03 -14.99 -5.20
CA MET A 516 -9.68 -13.58 -5.01
C MET A 516 -8.17 -13.44 -4.78
N ILE A 517 -7.51 -12.60 -5.58
CA ILE A 517 -6.06 -12.39 -5.54
C ILE A 517 -5.78 -10.93 -5.18
N GLY A 518 -5.23 -10.70 -3.99
CA GLY A 518 -4.75 -9.39 -3.58
C GLY A 518 -3.33 -9.14 -4.06
N THR A 519 -3.02 -7.88 -4.32
CA THR A 519 -1.67 -7.42 -4.69
C THR A 519 -1.06 -6.55 -3.59
N SER A 520 0.27 -6.56 -3.48
CA SER A 520 1.03 -5.72 -2.55
C SER A 520 1.91 -4.76 -3.33
N PHE A 521 1.62 -3.47 -3.17
CA PHE A 521 2.43 -2.39 -3.72
C PHE A 521 3.76 -2.28 -2.95
N GLY A 522 3.70 -2.41 -1.62
CA GLY A 522 4.87 -2.27 -0.77
C GLY A 522 5.89 -3.39 -0.94
N TYR A 523 5.43 -4.65 -0.94
CA TYR A 523 6.30 -5.82 -1.04
C TYR A 523 6.50 -6.33 -2.47
N CYS A 524 5.78 -5.78 -3.45
CA CYS A 524 5.80 -6.23 -4.84
C CYS A 524 5.43 -7.72 -4.93
N GLN A 525 4.37 -8.11 -4.24
CA GLN A 525 3.93 -9.50 -4.07
C GLN A 525 2.42 -9.62 -4.30
N HIS A 526 1.90 -10.85 -4.17
CA HIS A 526 0.47 -11.14 -4.24
C HIS A 526 0.10 -12.23 -3.22
N TYR A 527 -1.19 -12.32 -2.92
CA TYR A 527 -1.73 -13.25 -1.93
C TYR A 527 -3.15 -13.67 -2.29
N LEU A 528 -3.52 -14.88 -1.87
CA LEU A 528 -4.90 -15.35 -1.91
C LEU A 528 -5.69 -14.64 -0.80
N VAL A 529 -6.89 -14.16 -1.11
CA VAL A 529 -7.83 -13.59 -0.13
C VAL A 529 -8.92 -14.61 0.17
N LEU A 530 -9.16 -14.87 1.46
CA LEU A 530 -10.19 -15.77 1.94
C LEU A 530 -11.26 -14.96 2.69
N ARG A 531 -12.52 -15.14 2.31
CA ARG A 531 -13.69 -14.53 2.94
C ARG A 531 -14.55 -15.61 3.59
N GLU A 532 -14.88 -15.42 4.85
CA GLU A 532 -15.84 -16.21 5.62
C GLU A 532 -17.05 -15.32 5.93
N GLU A 533 -18.24 -15.77 5.56
CA GLU A 533 -19.49 -15.17 6.04
C GLU A 533 -19.97 -15.97 7.26
N ILE A 534 -20.21 -15.29 8.39
CA ILE A 534 -20.79 -15.91 9.57
C ILE A 534 -22.22 -15.40 9.73
N GLU A 535 -23.17 -16.33 9.59
CA GLU A 535 -24.60 -16.03 9.60
C GLU A 535 -25.00 -15.15 10.81
N GLY A 536 -25.59 -14.00 10.50
CA GLY A 536 -26.06 -13.01 11.49
C GLY A 536 -24.96 -12.23 12.23
N GLN A 537 -23.68 -12.46 11.90
CA GLN A 537 -22.54 -11.77 12.52
C GLN A 537 -21.73 -10.93 11.51
N GLY A 538 -21.72 -11.31 10.23
CA GLY A 538 -21.05 -10.60 9.14
C GLY A 538 -19.81 -11.31 8.61
N ALA A 539 -19.08 -10.62 7.75
CA ALA A 539 -17.89 -11.16 7.09
C ALA A 539 -16.59 -10.94 7.89
N GLN A 540 -15.70 -11.93 7.81
CA GLN A 540 -14.31 -11.84 8.26
C GLN A 540 -13.42 -12.69 7.34
N GLY A 541 -12.10 -12.57 7.45
CA GLY A 541 -11.24 -13.25 6.50
C GLY A 541 -9.77 -13.19 6.83
N GLY A 542 -8.96 -13.48 5.80
CA GLY A 542 -7.53 -13.41 5.88
C GLY A 542 -6.86 -13.66 4.54
N VAL A 543 -5.53 -13.68 4.57
CA VAL A 543 -4.71 -13.85 3.38
C VAL A 543 -3.71 -14.98 3.51
N VAL A 544 -3.34 -15.55 2.36
CA VAL A 544 -2.29 -16.56 2.23
C VAL A 544 -1.29 -16.10 1.17
N PRO A 545 -0.02 -15.81 1.53
CA PRO A 545 0.98 -15.37 0.55
C PRO A 545 1.16 -16.37 -0.59
N LEU A 546 1.20 -15.87 -1.82
CA LEU A 546 1.42 -16.68 -3.02
C LEU A 546 2.88 -16.57 -3.49
N PRO A 547 3.45 -17.60 -4.12
CA PRO A 547 4.82 -17.58 -4.59
C PRO A 547 5.03 -16.58 -5.74
N GLY A 548 6.11 -15.81 -5.69
CA GLY A 548 6.53 -14.92 -6.77
C GLY A 548 6.48 -13.45 -6.41
N GLU A 549 7.28 -12.65 -7.11
CA GLU A 549 7.45 -11.22 -6.85
C GLU A 549 7.47 -10.47 -8.18
N PHE A 550 6.95 -9.25 -8.14
CA PHE A 550 6.88 -8.33 -9.27
C PHE A 550 8.09 -7.39 -9.27
N LEU A 551 8.42 -6.85 -10.44
CA LEU A 551 9.52 -5.90 -10.60
C LEU A 551 9.22 -4.55 -9.97
N SER A 552 7.95 -4.19 -9.82
CA SER A 552 7.51 -2.91 -9.27
C SER A 552 6.34 -3.10 -8.29
N GLY A 553 5.88 -2.03 -7.65
CA GLY A 553 4.81 -2.06 -6.67
C GLY A 553 3.48 -2.48 -7.29
N ALA A 554 3.17 -3.78 -7.23
CA ALA A 554 2.00 -4.37 -7.83
C ALA A 554 0.71 -3.82 -7.20
N HIS A 555 -0.13 -3.22 -8.03
CA HIS A 555 -1.32 -2.54 -7.51
C HIS A 555 -2.59 -2.64 -8.32
N ARG A 556 -2.52 -3.08 -9.58
CA ARG A 556 -3.70 -3.31 -10.43
C ARG A 556 -3.50 -4.60 -11.20
N GLY A 557 -4.60 -5.26 -11.56
CA GLY A 557 -4.54 -6.36 -12.50
C GLY A 557 -5.83 -6.55 -13.28
N SER A 558 -5.70 -7.21 -14.42
CA SER A 558 -6.81 -7.53 -15.32
C SER A 558 -6.61 -8.93 -15.89
N PHE A 559 -7.64 -9.77 -15.74
CA PHE A 559 -7.65 -11.09 -16.35
C PHE A 559 -7.95 -10.96 -17.84
N ASN A 560 -7.19 -11.68 -18.67
CA ASN A 560 -7.38 -11.68 -20.11
C ASN A 560 -8.10 -12.95 -20.54
N SER A 561 -9.33 -12.83 -21.04
CA SER A 561 -10.12 -13.96 -21.51
C SER A 561 -9.60 -14.55 -22.83
N HIS A 562 -8.77 -13.83 -23.58
CA HIS A 562 -8.17 -14.33 -24.81
C HIS A 562 -7.20 -15.48 -24.51
N ASP A 563 -6.25 -15.28 -23.59
CA ASP A 563 -5.22 -16.29 -23.25
C ASP A 563 -5.46 -17.03 -21.91
N GLY A 564 -6.36 -16.54 -21.05
CA GLY A 564 -6.66 -17.16 -19.76
C GLY A 564 -5.62 -16.84 -18.67
N HIS A 565 -4.94 -15.69 -18.75
CA HIS A 565 -3.91 -15.28 -17.80
C HIS A 565 -4.22 -13.96 -17.09
N LEU A 566 -3.57 -13.75 -15.94
CA LEU A 566 -3.71 -12.52 -15.17
C LEU A 566 -2.54 -11.59 -15.45
N TYR A 567 -2.84 -10.38 -15.91
CA TYR A 567 -1.85 -9.32 -16.09
C TYR A 567 -1.87 -8.38 -14.89
N VAL A 568 -0.69 -8.09 -14.37
CA VAL A 568 -0.47 -7.23 -13.20
C VAL A 568 0.46 -6.09 -13.62
N VAL A 569 0.10 -4.88 -13.22
CA VAL A 569 0.96 -3.72 -13.40
C VAL A 569 1.38 -3.16 -12.06
N GLY A 570 2.53 -2.51 -12.06
CA GLY A 570 3.07 -1.85 -10.88
C GLY A 570 3.70 -0.51 -11.19
N THR A 571 3.84 0.28 -10.15
CA THR A 571 4.65 1.50 -10.13
C THR A 571 5.50 1.52 -8.87
N ASP A 572 6.66 2.15 -8.98
CA ASP A 572 7.47 2.49 -7.82
C ASP A 572 6.81 3.67 -7.07
N GLY A 573 7.16 3.83 -5.80
CA GLY A 573 6.78 4.95 -4.96
C GLY A 573 7.13 4.72 -3.49
N TRP A 574 6.59 5.57 -2.63
CA TRP A 574 7.00 5.62 -1.23
C TRP A 574 6.81 4.28 -0.51
N GLN A 575 7.87 3.77 0.14
CA GLN A 575 7.90 2.48 0.86
C GLN A 575 7.58 1.24 0.02
N SER A 576 7.82 1.29 -1.29
CA SER A 576 7.83 0.10 -2.14
C SER A 576 9.24 -0.49 -2.22
N TYR A 577 9.32 -1.81 -2.21
CA TYR A 577 10.54 -2.56 -2.53
C TYR A 577 10.70 -2.79 -4.04
N ALA A 578 10.15 -1.88 -4.86
CA ALA A 578 10.23 -1.91 -6.31
C ALA A 578 11.69 -1.88 -6.77
N ARG A 579 11.97 -2.65 -7.83
CA ARG A 579 13.26 -2.69 -8.52
C ARG A 579 13.24 -1.86 -9.81
N GLU A 580 12.05 -1.54 -10.28
CA GLU A 580 11.80 -0.79 -11.51
C GLU A 580 10.70 0.25 -11.27
N ASN A 581 10.76 1.38 -12.00
CA ASN A 581 9.79 2.48 -11.90
C ASN A 581 8.34 2.06 -12.21
N GLY A 582 8.16 1.03 -13.03
CA GLY A 582 6.88 0.40 -13.26
C GLY A 582 7.05 -0.91 -14.04
N SER A 583 6.03 -1.75 -14.02
CA SER A 583 6.09 -3.07 -14.67
C SER A 583 4.76 -3.46 -15.29
N LEU A 584 4.84 -4.36 -16.29
CA LEU A 584 3.73 -5.14 -16.83
C LEU A 584 4.15 -6.61 -16.82
N GLU A 585 3.48 -7.41 -16.01
CA GLU A 585 3.85 -8.79 -15.75
C GLU A 585 2.64 -9.71 -15.86
N ARG A 586 2.84 -10.95 -16.33
CA ARG A 586 1.78 -11.93 -16.54
C ARG A 586 1.97 -13.11 -15.61
N ILE A 587 0.98 -13.38 -14.76
CA ILE A 587 0.90 -14.62 -13.99
C ILE A 587 0.31 -15.69 -14.90
N ARG A 588 1.11 -16.71 -15.20
CA ARG A 588 0.72 -17.80 -16.10
C ARG A 588 0.84 -19.14 -15.39
N TRP A 589 -0.22 -19.93 -15.50
CA TRP A 589 -0.20 -21.32 -15.05
C TRP A 589 0.52 -22.17 -16.10
N THR A 590 1.48 -22.99 -15.67
CA THR A 590 2.27 -23.86 -16.56
C THR A 590 1.81 -25.31 -16.55
N GLY A 591 0.63 -25.58 -15.96
CA GLY A 591 0.16 -26.93 -15.70
C GLY A 591 0.63 -27.46 -14.33
N GLY A 592 -0.11 -28.41 -13.78
CA GLY A 592 0.18 -29.06 -12.50
C GLY A 592 -0.70 -28.58 -11.36
N LYS A 593 -0.50 -29.20 -10.20
CA LYS A 593 -1.36 -29.07 -9.02
C LYS A 593 -0.73 -28.15 -7.96
N MET A 594 -1.57 -27.44 -7.22
CA MET A 594 -1.17 -26.60 -6.09
C MET A 594 -2.22 -26.71 -4.98
N ALA A 595 -1.82 -27.25 -3.83
CA ALA A 595 -2.69 -27.33 -2.68
C ALA A 595 -2.84 -25.93 -2.06
N LEU A 596 -4.08 -25.45 -1.99
CA LEU A 596 -4.44 -24.13 -1.49
C LEU A 596 -5.64 -24.25 -0.56
N PRO A 597 -5.69 -23.49 0.55
CA PRO A 597 -6.92 -23.34 1.30
C PRO A 597 -7.96 -22.61 0.44
N GLU A 598 -9.19 -23.11 0.41
CA GLU A 598 -10.33 -22.52 -0.32
C GLU A 598 -11.25 -21.74 0.60
N SER A 599 -11.40 -22.19 1.84
CA SER A 599 -12.25 -21.53 2.82
C SER A 599 -11.79 -21.83 4.24
N VAL A 600 -12.09 -20.91 5.14
CA VAL A 600 -11.94 -21.08 6.58
C VAL A 600 -13.33 -21.01 7.20
N GLU A 601 -13.61 -21.91 8.14
CA GLU A 601 -14.77 -21.84 9.00
C GLU A 601 -14.32 -21.75 10.46
N THR A 602 -14.70 -20.65 11.10
CA THR A 602 -14.29 -20.28 12.45
C THR A 602 -15.26 -20.83 13.47
N ARG A 603 -14.75 -21.68 14.35
CA ARG A 603 -15.49 -22.33 15.43
C ARG A 603 -14.98 -21.82 16.77
N LYS A 604 -15.85 -21.81 17.78
CA LYS A 604 -15.41 -21.45 19.15
C LYS A 604 -14.21 -22.25 19.64
N ASN A 605 -13.99 -23.47 19.17
CA ASN A 605 -12.88 -24.34 19.61
C ASN A 605 -11.83 -24.62 18.52
N GLY A 606 -11.77 -23.85 17.43
CA GLY A 606 -10.78 -24.08 16.38
C GLY A 606 -11.16 -23.51 15.02
N LEU A 607 -10.37 -23.86 14.01
CA LEU A 607 -10.61 -23.48 12.62
C LEU A 607 -10.79 -24.75 11.78
N ILE A 608 -11.75 -24.75 10.86
CA ILE A 608 -11.85 -25.77 9.81
C ILE A 608 -11.32 -25.14 8.53
N LEU A 609 -10.18 -25.63 8.04
CA LEU A 609 -9.62 -25.21 6.75
C LEU A 609 -10.02 -26.24 5.70
N ARG A 610 -10.62 -25.79 4.59
CA ARG A 610 -10.93 -26.64 3.43
C ARG A 610 -9.90 -26.37 2.36
N PHE A 611 -9.35 -27.42 1.75
CA PHE A 611 -8.37 -27.32 0.68
C PHE A 611 -8.99 -27.78 -0.65
N ASN A 612 -8.44 -27.27 -1.75
CA ASN A 612 -8.86 -27.66 -3.11
C ASN A 612 -8.49 -29.12 -3.43
N GLU A 613 -7.50 -29.67 -2.71
CA GLU A 613 -6.98 -31.02 -2.86
C GLU A 613 -7.10 -31.83 -1.56
N SER A 614 -7.06 -33.17 -1.68
CA SER A 614 -7.08 -34.06 -0.52
C SER A 614 -5.77 -33.99 0.26
N ILE A 615 -5.86 -34.06 1.58
CA ILE A 615 -4.73 -33.96 2.52
C ILE A 615 -4.38 -35.35 3.06
N ASP A 616 -3.10 -35.70 3.06
CA ASP A 616 -2.60 -36.94 3.66
C ASP A 616 -2.79 -36.88 5.19
N PRO A 617 -3.66 -37.70 5.79
CA PRO A 617 -3.91 -37.68 7.22
C PRO A 617 -2.66 -37.97 8.07
N SER A 618 -1.68 -38.68 7.52
CA SER A 618 -0.41 -38.98 8.20
C SER A 618 0.48 -37.75 8.39
N SER A 619 0.22 -36.67 7.63
CA SER A 619 0.92 -35.39 7.75
C SER A 619 0.38 -34.51 8.89
N LEU A 620 -0.81 -34.81 9.42
CA LEU A 620 -1.51 -34.02 10.45
C LEU A 620 -0.87 -34.19 11.83
N LYS A 621 0.25 -33.50 12.03
CA LYS A 621 1.02 -33.55 13.28
C LYS A 621 1.04 -32.17 13.91
N SER A 622 0.45 -32.01 15.10
CA SER A 622 0.48 -30.73 15.85
C SER A 622 1.90 -30.23 16.09
N LYS A 623 2.90 -31.12 16.14
CA LYS A 623 4.32 -30.74 16.23
C LYS A 623 4.92 -30.09 14.98
N LYS A 624 4.16 -30.02 13.89
CA LYS A 624 4.47 -29.37 12.61
C LYS A 624 3.49 -28.21 12.32
N ALA A 625 2.83 -27.73 13.35
CA ALA A 625 1.87 -26.65 13.27
C ALA A 625 2.20 -25.60 14.32
N PHE A 626 1.91 -24.35 13.99
CA PHE A 626 2.10 -23.21 14.86
C PHE A 626 0.95 -22.25 14.70
N ALA A 627 0.55 -21.63 15.80
CA ALA A 627 -0.36 -20.51 15.77
C ALA A 627 0.17 -19.41 16.68
N ALA A 628 -0.04 -18.16 16.29
CA ALA A 628 0.22 -16.98 17.09
C ALA A 628 -0.87 -15.93 16.87
N GLN A 629 -0.94 -14.97 17.77
CA GLN A 629 -1.97 -13.94 17.75
C GLN A 629 -1.46 -12.63 18.34
N TRP A 630 -2.03 -11.51 17.89
CA TRP A 630 -1.75 -10.17 18.40
C TRP A 630 -2.88 -9.20 18.04
N ASN A 631 -2.94 -8.07 18.74
CA ASN A 631 -3.86 -6.98 18.46
C ASN A 631 -3.11 -5.72 18.05
N TYR A 632 -3.85 -4.79 17.44
CA TYR A 632 -3.36 -3.46 17.11
C TYR A 632 -4.16 -2.39 17.87
N LEU A 633 -3.52 -1.28 18.21
CA LEU A 633 -4.13 -0.15 18.86
C LEU A 633 -4.73 0.81 17.83
N HIS A 634 -6.05 0.97 17.83
CA HIS A 634 -6.72 2.01 17.04
C HIS A 634 -6.54 3.38 17.72
N SER A 635 -5.75 4.27 17.10
CA SER A 635 -5.42 5.59 17.68
C SER A 635 -5.00 6.61 16.61
N GLU A 636 -4.83 7.88 16.99
CA GLU A 636 -4.30 8.95 16.12
C GLU A 636 -2.84 8.72 15.67
N ALA A 637 -2.11 7.84 16.37
CA ALA A 637 -0.74 7.48 16.03
C ALA A 637 -0.67 6.89 14.62
N TYR A 638 0.50 7.02 13.99
CA TYR A 638 0.67 6.47 12.64
C TYR A 638 0.91 4.98 12.73
N GLY A 639 -0.10 4.20 12.37
CA GLY A 639 -0.07 2.76 12.52
C GLY A 639 -0.09 2.32 13.98
N SER A 640 0.25 1.06 14.20
CA SER A 640 0.35 0.46 15.52
C SER A 640 1.51 -0.54 15.56
N PRO A 641 2.20 -0.67 16.70
CA PRO A 641 2.91 -1.90 17.04
C PRO A 641 1.98 -3.10 17.13
N GLU A 642 2.56 -4.29 17.13
CA GLU A 642 1.84 -5.55 17.37
C GLU A 642 1.86 -5.82 18.88
N TYR A 643 0.67 -5.87 19.50
CA TYR A 643 0.53 -6.02 20.95
C TYR A 643 0.06 -7.41 21.34
N SER A 644 0.60 -7.92 22.45
CA SER A 644 0.14 -9.14 23.11
C SER A 644 -1.33 -8.98 23.48
N VAL A 645 -2.13 -9.98 23.11
CA VAL A 645 -3.55 -10.06 23.46
C VAL A 645 -3.72 -10.43 24.92
N ARG A 646 -2.84 -11.31 25.43
CA ARG A 646 -2.89 -11.79 26.83
C ARG A 646 -2.41 -10.73 27.81
N ASN A 647 -1.43 -9.92 27.42
CA ASN A 647 -0.83 -8.88 28.24
C ASN A 647 -0.96 -7.52 27.54
N PRO A 648 -2.15 -6.88 27.58
CA PRO A 648 -2.38 -5.58 26.95
C PRO A 648 -1.32 -4.55 27.36
N GLY A 649 -0.85 -3.77 26.38
CA GLY A 649 0.22 -2.79 26.55
C GLY A 649 1.64 -3.32 26.29
N LEU A 650 1.86 -4.64 26.28
CA LEU A 650 3.15 -5.22 25.88
C LEU A 650 3.19 -5.54 24.39
N THR A 651 4.28 -5.20 23.71
CA THR A 651 4.48 -5.53 22.29
C THR A 651 4.93 -6.99 22.11
N GLY A 652 4.50 -7.62 21.03
CA GLY A 652 4.85 -8.98 20.64
C GLY A 652 3.65 -9.90 20.40
N HIS A 653 3.95 -11.14 20.02
CA HIS A 653 2.93 -12.14 19.66
C HIS A 653 2.75 -13.17 20.77
N ASP A 654 1.51 -13.59 21.00
CA ASP A 654 1.21 -14.70 21.88
C ASP A 654 1.16 -16.01 21.08
N PRO A 655 2.02 -17.00 21.35
CA PRO A 655 1.89 -18.32 20.77
C PRO A 655 0.63 -19.00 21.29
N VAL A 656 -0.16 -19.57 20.39
CA VAL A 656 -1.44 -20.23 20.67
C VAL A 656 -1.28 -21.74 20.56
N LYS A 657 -1.69 -22.45 21.61
CA LYS A 657 -1.56 -23.91 21.66
C LYS A 657 -2.60 -24.59 20.76
N ILE A 658 -2.12 -25.25 19.71
CA ILE A 658 -2.90 -26.19 18.90
C ILE A 658 -2.91 -27.53 19.64
N ARG A 659 -4.10 -28.04 19.98
CA ARG A 659 -4.24 -29.29 20.72
C ARG A 659 -4.04 -30.50 19.81
N SER A 660 -4.66 -30.48 18.63
CA SER A 660 -4.59 -31.55 17.65
C SER A 660 -5.04 -31.05 16.27
N LEU A 661 -4.75 -31.86 15.26
CA LEU A 661 -5.18 -31.69 13.89
C LEU A 661 -6.00 -32.92 13.49
N HIS A 662 -7.14 -32.73 12.85
CA HIS A 662 -8.04 -33.81 12.46
C HIS A 662 -8.41 -33.70 10.98
N ALA A 663 -8.22 -34.78 10.22
CA ALA A 663 -8.82 -34.90 8.90
C ALA A 663 -10.32 -35.06 9.06
N LEU A 664 -11.11 -34.36 8.25
CA LEU A 664 -12.56 -34.54 8.21
C LEU A 664 -12.94 -35.56 7.11
N LYS A 665 -14.21 -35.95 7.12
CA LYS A 665 -14.76 -37.05 6.29
C LYS A 665 -14.59 -36.83 4.77
N ASP A 666 -14.49 -35.57 4.34
CA ASP A 666 -14.29 -35.22 2.93
C ASP A 666 -12.84 -35.43 2.43
N GLY A 667 -11.89 -35.71 3.33
CA GLY A 667 -10.47 -35.86 3.03
C GLY A 667 -9.77 -34.59 2.55
N LYS A 668 -10.50 -33.47 2.44
CA LYS A 668 -10.01 -32.16 1.96
C LYS A 668 -10.04 -31.10 3.05
N SER A 669 -10.72 -31.37 4.16
CA SER A 669 -10.82 -30.44 5.28
C SER A 669 -10.02 -30.90 6.47
N VAL A 670 -9.35 -29.95 7.12
CA VAL A 670 -8.59 -30.15 8.36
C VAL A 670 -9.21 -29.29 9.45
N PHE A 671 -9.62 -29.92 10.55
CA PHE A 671 -9.96 -29.20 11.77
C PHE A 671 -8.71 -29.02 12.65
N VAL A 672 -8.37 -27.76 12.89
CA VAL A 672 -7.30 -27.33 13.79
C VAL A 672 -7.94 -27.07 15.16
N GLU A 673 -7.79 -28.02 16.09
CA GLU A 673 -8.40 -27.90 17.43
C GLU A 673 -7.61 -26.87 18.27
N ILE A 674 -8.26 -25.75 18.59
CA ILE A 674 -7.73 -24.67 19.43
C ILE A 674 -8.78 -24.33 20.50
N PRO A 675 -8.79 -25.06 21.63
CA PRO A 675 -9.81 -24.87 22.66
C PRO A 675 -9.84 -23.46 23.25
N GLN A 676 -8.73 -22.71 23.18
CA GLN A 676 -8.62 -21.31 23.62
C GLN A 676 -8.51 -20.35 22.41
N LEU A 677 -9.25 -20.60 21.33
CA LEU A 677 -9.42 -19.63 20.24
C LEU A 677 -10.34 -18.49 20.68
N HIS A 678 -9.89 -17.26 20.61
CA HIS A 678 -10.67 -16.09 21.00
C HIS A 678 -10.71 -15.07 19.86
N PRO A 679 -11.63 -14.10 19.89
CA PRO A 679 -11.57 -12.97 18.98
C PRO A 679 -10.22 -12.25 19.09
N VAL A 680 -9.63 -11.95 17.93
CA VAL A 680 -8.34 -11.26 17.81
C VAL A 680 -8.28 -10.54 16.46
N MET A 681 -7.62 -9.38 16.42
CA MET A 681 -7.41 -8.64 15.18
C MET A 681 -6.49 -9.38 14.21
N GLN A 682 -5.47 -10.08 14.72
CA GLN A 682 -4.56 -10.86 13.90
C GLN A 682 -4.25 -12.23 14.51
N PHE A 683 -4.44 -13.25 13.69
CA PHE A 683 -4.14 -14.64 13.95
C PHE A 683 -3.25 -15.18 12.83
N HIS A 684 -2.07 -15.69 13.16
CA HIS A 684 -1.19 -16.38 12.24
C HIS A 684 -1.31 -17.88 12.48
N LEU A 685 -1.58 -18.65 11.43
CA LEU A 685 -1.56 -20.11 11.45
C LEU A 685 -0.57 -20.61 10.40
N HIS A 686 0.40 -21.40 10.85
CA HIS A 686 1.38 -22.08 10.00
C HIS A 686 1.16 -23.59 10.08
N LEU A 687 1.02 -24.24 8.92
CA LEU A 687 0.85 -25.69 8.80
C LEU A 687 1.82 -26.26 7.76
N ASP A 688 2.66 -27.22 8.15
CA ASP A 688 3.43 -28.06 7.23
C ASP A 688 2.67 -29.37 6.96
N LEU A 689 2.13 -29.50 5.75
CA LEU A 689 1.24 -30.59 5.35
C LEU A 689 1.78 -31.36 4.15
N LYS A 690 1.11 -32.48 3.83
CA LYS A 690 1.25 -33.16 2.56
C LYS A 690 -0.11 -33.32 1.89
N ALA A 691 -0.16 -33.11 0.59
CA ALA A 691 -1.28 -33.54 -0.22
C ALA A 691 -1.31 -35.08 -0.27
N GLN A 692 -2.46 -35.66 -0.63
CA GLN A 692 -2.66 -37.11 -0.71
C GLN A 692 -1.69 -37.80 -1.69
N ASP A 693 -1.18 -37.07 -2.69
CA ASP A 693 -0.16 -37.56 -3.62
C ASP A 693 1.28 -37.46 -3.09
N GLY A 694 1.45 -37.07 -1.82
CA GLY A 694 2.74 -37.01 -1.11
C GLY A 694 3.49 -35.70 -1.26
N ARG A 695 3.05 -34.75 -2.11
CA ARG A 695 3.67 -33.43 -2.24
C ARG A 695 3.60 -32.66 -0.92
N ALA A 696 4.74 -32.19 -0.45
CA ALA A 696 4.80 -31.31 0.72
C ALA A 696 4.41 -29.89 0.34
N PHE A 697 3.66 -29.22 1.21
CA PHE A 697 3.34 -27.81 1.09
C PHE A 697 3.19 -27.19 2.47
N ALA A 698 3.38 -25.87 2.55
CA ALA A 698 3.16 -25.10 3.75
C ALA A 698 2.06 -24.07 3.51
N THR A 699 1.24 -23.82 4.53
CA THR A 699 0.22 -22.77 4.51
C THR A 699 0.49 -21.81 5.66
N ASP A 700 0.71 -20.53 5.32
CA ASP A 700 0.73 -19.42 6.26
C ASP A 700 -0.53 -18.60 6.04
N LEU A 701 -1.45 -18.71 6.99
CA LEU A 701 -2.71 -17.99 7.01
C LEU A 701 -2.59 -16.81 7.99
N TYR A 702 -2.79 -15.59 7.49
CA TYR A 702 -2.90 -14.38 8.30
C TYR A 702 -4.36 -13.94 8.30
N TYR A 703 -5.04 -14.20 9.42
CA TYR A 703 -6.49 -14.15 9.53
C TYR A 703 -6.95 -13.23 10.66
N SER A 704 -8.10 -12.60 10.51
CA SER A 704 -8.75 -11.82 11.56
C SER A 704 -9.97 -12.58 12.09
N ILE A 705 -10.09 -12.68 13.41
CA ILE A 705 -11.18 -13.42 14.06
C ILE A 705 -12.00 -12.42 14.87
N PHE A 706 -13.09 -11.93 14.29
CA PHE A 706 -14.02 -11.02 14.96
C PHE A 706 -15.24 -11.76 15.52
N HIS A 707 -15.61 -12.83 14.83
CA HIS A 707 -16.81 -13.62 15.05
C HIS A 707 -16.44 -15.11 15.13
N GLN A 708 -17.29 -15.86 15.82
CA GLN A 708 -17.08 -17.31 16.01
C GLN A 708 -18.42 -18.04 15.91
N GLY A 709 -18.44 -19.14 15.14
CA GLY A 709 -19.55 -20.08 15.12
C GLY A 709 -19.60 -20.95 16.38
N LYS A 710 -20.54 -21.91 16.40
CA LYS A 710 -20.65 -22.92 17.48
C LYS A 710 -19.37 -23.76 17.58
N GLU A 711 -19.16 -24.44 18.70
CA GLU A 711 -18.07 -25.42 18.81
C GLU A 711 -18.29 -26.56 17.80
N PHE A 712 -17.22 -26.98 17.14
CA PHE A 712 -17.24 -28.17 16.31
C PHE A 712 -16.94 -29.40 17.17
N THR A 713 -17.81 -30.42 17.11
CA THR A 713 -17.74 -31.58 18.01
C THR A 713 -17.59 -32.91 17.28
N ASP A 714 -17.74 -32.92 15.95
CA ASP A 714 -17.62 -34.13 15.10
C ASP A 714 -16.15 -34.44 14.79
N PHE A 715 -15.37 -34.77 15.83
CA PHE A 715 -14.01 -35.28 15.69
C PHE A 715 -13.65 -36.24 16.86
N PRO A 716 -12.73 -37.20 16.63
CA PRO A 716 -12.34 -38.15 17.67
C PRO A 716 -11.70 -37.47 18.88
N GLY A 717 -12.17 -37.82 20.09
CA GLY A 717 -11.60 -37.33 21.34
C GLY A 717 -12.05 -35.92 21.75
N TYR A 718 -13.14 -35.40 21.18
CA TYR A 718 -13.74 -34.13 21.62
C TYR A 718 -13.95 -34.11 23.14
N ARG A 719 -13.50 -33.01 23.74
CA ARG A 719 -13.76 -32.69 25.15
C ARG A 719 -14.05 -31.21 25.25
N LYS A 720 -15.20 -30.87 25.84
CA LYS A 720 -15.54 -29.49 26.15
C LYS A 720 -14.51 -28.92 27.14
N ILE A 721 -13.89 -27.79 26.78
CA ILE A 721 -12.93 -27.08 27.61
C ILE A 721 -13.49 -25.67 27.84
N ALA A 722 -13.63 -25.29 29.10
CA ALA A 722 -14.08 -23.94 29.44
C ALA A 722 -13.11 -22.89 28.88
N LYS A 723 -13.67 -21.83 28.30
CA LYS A 723 -12.91 -20.67 27.85
C LYS A 723 -12.38 -19.91 29.06
N ARG A 724 -11.12 -19.49 28.98
CA ARG A 724 -10.59 -18.49 29.90
C ARG A 724 -11.23 -17.12 29.60
N ASN A 725 -11.21 -16.25 30.59
CA ASN A 725 -11.50 -14.83 30.37
C ASN A 725 -10.52 -14.27 29.32
N TRP A 726 -11.00 -13.34 28.53
CA TRP A 726 -10.25 -12.77 27.42
C TRP A 726 -10.46 -11.27 27.34
N ASN A 727 -9.44 -10.55 26.89
CA ASN A 727 -9.49 -9.11 26.72
C ASN A 727 -10.26 -8.77 25.43
N ASP A 728 -11.05 -7.69 25.43
CA ASP A 728 -11.59 -7.13 24.19
C ASP A 728 -10.46 -6.42 23.40
N PHE A 729 -10.77 -5.95 22.19
CA PHE A 729 -9.81 -5.23 21.37
C PHE A 729 -9.35 -3.94 22.03
N PRO A 730 -8.04 -3.61 21.94
CA PRO A 730 -7.48 -2.48 22.63
C PRO A 730 -7.99 -1.17 22.03
N ARG A 731 -8.55 -0.31 22.88
CA ARG A 731 -8.89 1.08 22.55
C ARG A 731 -7.89 2.06 23.16
N ALA A 732 -7.60 3.18 22.50
CA ALA A 732 -6.63 4.15 23.00
C ALA A 732 -6.99 4.77 24.37
N ASP A 733 -8.27 4.90 24.69
CA ASP A 733 -8.78 5.45 25.95
C ASP A 733 -8.83 4.45 27.10
N GLU A 734 -8.88 3.15 26.79
CA GLU A 734 -9.07 2.08 27.78
C GLU A 734 -7.86 1.13 27.88
N SER A 735 -6.99 1.13 26.88
CA SER A 735 -5.80 0.27 26.85
C SER A 735 -4.67 0.96 27.57
N PRO A 736 -3.97 0.25 28.47
CA PRO A 736 -2.95 0.86 29.29
C PRO A 736 -1.64 0.88 28.47
N VAL A 737 -1.62 1.71 27.43
CA VAL A 737 -0.44 2.03 26.61
C VAL A 737 0.07 3.37 27.10
N ASP A 738 1.37 3.46 27.40
CA ASP A 738 1.96 4.71 27.87
C ASP A 738 1.87 5.79 26.78
N PRO A 739 1.12 6.89 26.99
CA PRO A 739 0.95 7.93 25.97
C PRO A 739 2.29 8.60 25.60
N ARG A 740 3.31 8.51 26.46
CA ARG A 740 4.66 9.01 26.17
C ARG A 740 5.34 8.18 25.08
N LEU A 741 5.08 6.87 24.99
CA LEU A 741 5.59 6.04 23.90
C LEU A 741 4.96 6.42 22.57
N LEU A 742 3.63 6.59 22.54
CA LEU A 742 2.93 7.06 21.33
C LEU A 742 3.44 8.44 20.89
N ALA A 743 3.71 9.34 21.85
CA ALA A 743 4.27 10.65 21.57
C ALA A 743 5.71 10.56 21.01
N GLN A 744 6.55 9.65 21.51
CA GLN A 744 7.88 9.41 20.96
C GLN A 744 7.82 8.77 19.57
N GLU A 745 6.97 7.77 19.34
CA GLU A 745 6.78 7.17 18.02
C GLU A 745 6.31 8.21 17.00
N ALA A 746 5.47 9.17 17.39
CA ALA A 746 5.10 10.29 16.54
C ALA A 746 6.30 11.17 16.13
N GLN A 747 7.39 11.21 16.91
CA GLN A 747 8.63 11.92 16.55
C GLN A 747 9.43 11.20 15.45
N SER A 748 9.15 9.92 15.18
CA SER A 748 9.71 9.18 14.04
C SER A 748 9.18 9.67 12.68
N LYS A 749 8.11 10.48 12.66
CA LYS A 749 7.53 11.06 11.44
C LYS A 749 8.52 12.05 10.82
N ILE A 750 9.31 11.55 9.89
CA ILE A 750 10.21 12.36 9.06
C ILE A 750 9.87 12.01 7.63
N VAL A 751 9.10 12.88 7.00
CA VAL A 751 8.65 12.67 5.63
C VAL A 751 9.42 13.62 4.74
N GLY A 752 10.29 13.06 3.91
CA GLY A 752 10.82 13.75 2.76
C GLY A 752 11.77 14.92 3.03
N ASP A 753 12.52 14.85 4.13
CA ASP A 753 13.54 15.83 4.49
C ASP A 753 14.85 15.10 4.83
N GLU A 754 15.72 14.99 3.82
CA GLU A 754 17.02 14.34 3.95
C GLU A 754 17.96 15.06 4.90
N GLN A 755 17.83 16.37 5.02
CA GLN A 755 18.63 17.14 5.98
C GLN A 755 18.20 16.78 7.40
N VAL A 756 16.91 16.61 7.65
CA VAL A 756 16.39 16.11 8.92
C VAL A 756 16.81 14.66 9.16
N LEU A 757 16.72 13.77 8.16
CA LEU A 757 17.15 12.37 8.29
C LEU A 757 18.66 12.23 8.54
N ALA A 758 19.48 13.05 7.87
CA ALA A 758 20.92 13.11 8.06
C ALA A 758 21.32 13.75 9.40
N ALA A 759 20.50 14.67 9.91
CA ALA A 759 20.69 15.32 11.21
C ALA A 759 20.22 14.48 12.40
N ILE A 760 19.61 13.31 12.20
CA ILE A 760 19.33 12.37 13.29
C ILE A 760 20.63 11.69 13.70
N GLU A 761 21.00 11.84 14.97
CA GLU A 761 22.09 11.08 15.56
C GLU A 761 21.59 9.70 15.98
N ARG A 762 22.30 8.66 15.54
CA ARG A 762 21.94 7.26 15.78
C ARG A 762 22.79 6.70 16.91
N LEU A 763 22.13 6.06 17.86
CA LEU A 763 22.77 5.40 18.99
C LEU A 763 22.31 3.94 19.03
N GLU A 764 23.21 3.03 19.37
CA GLU A 764 22.87 1.65 19.68
C GLU A 764 23.16 1.40 21.16
N LEU A 765 22.21 0.81 21.86
CA LEU A 765 22.31 0.43 23.25
C LEU A 765 21.85 -1.02 23.41
N GLU A 766 22.66 -1.82 24.08
CA GLU A 766 22.39 -3.25 24.27
C GLU A 766 22.33 -3.56 25.77
N ALA A 767 21.24 -4.19 26.22
CA ALA A 767 21.22 -4.88 27.49
C ALA A 767 21.83 -6.28 27.30
N ILE A 768 22.78 -6.65 28.16
CA ILE A 768 23.48 -7.93 28.14
C ILE A 768 23.37 -8.61 29.50
N ALA A 769 23.75 -9.89 29.57
CA ALA A 769 23.73 -10.65 30.82
C ALA A 769 24.51 -9.93 31.95
N GLY A 770 23.98 -10.05 33.17
CA GLY A 770 24.59 -9.48 34.38
C GLY A 770 24.03 -8.11 34.78
N LEU A 771 22.79 -7.78 34.39
CA LEU A 771 22.11 -6.52 34.74
C LEU A 771 22.92 -5.27 34.35
N GLN A 772 23.42 -5.24 33.11
CA GLN A 772 24.23 -4.14 32.62
C GLN A 772 23.91 -3.80 31.17
N TYR A 773 24.15 -2.54 30.82
CA TYR A 773 24.25 -2.14 29.42
C TYR A 773 25.68 -2.38 28.91
N ALA A 774 25.81 -2.87 27.68
CA ALA A 774 27.12 -3.06 27.04
C ALA A 774 27.82 -1.70 26.85
N GLN A 775 27.07 -0.70 26.40
CA GLN A 775 27.51 0.69 26.32
C GLN A 775 27.25 1.33 27.69
N ARG A 776 28.32 1.78 28.37
CA ARG A 776 28.23 2.54 29.63
C ARG A 776 28.13 4.05 29.43
N GLU A 777 28.58 4.51 28.26
CA GLU A 777 28.55 5.90 27.83
C GLU A 777 28.09 5.96 26.38
N LEU A 778 27.10 6.79 26.10
CA LEU A 778 26.66 7.20 24.77
C LEU A 778 26.99 8.69 24.62
N ARG A 779 27.13 9.19 23.39
CA ARG A 779 27.43 10.60 23.14
C ARG A 779 26.59 11.11 22.00
N VAL A 780 25.98 12.28 22.20
CA VAL A 780 25.15 12.95 21.20
C VAL A 780 25.32 14.46 21.31
N LYS A 781 25.17 15.22 20.21
CA LYS A 781 25.14 16.68 20.29
C LYS A 781 23.93 17.16 21.10
N ALA A 782 24.11 18.22 21.87
CA ALA A 782 23.04 18.85 22.64
C ALA A 782 21.95 19.39 21.70
N GLY A 783 20.68 19.10 22.01
CA GLY A 783 19.53 19.50 21.21
C GLY A 783 19.34 18.72 19.90
N ALA A 784 20.15 17.70 19.60
CA ALA A 784 20.00 16.88 18.40
C ALA A 784 18.72 16.04 18.43
N LYS A 785 18.19 15.68 17.26
CA LYS A 785 17.19 14.60 17.15
C LYS A 785 17.93 13.27 17.24
N VAL A 786 17.40 12.34 18.02
CA VAL A 786 18.06 11.06 18.31
C VAL A 786 17.13 9.91 17.94
N ALA A 787 17.69 8.91 17.28
CA ALA A 787 17.10 7.58 17.15
C ALA A 787 18.03 6.59 17.88
N MET A 788 17.61 6.15 19.07
CA MET A 788 18.37 5.20 19.87
C MET A 788 17.74 3.81 19.75
N THR A 789 18.44 2.89 19.09
CA THR A 789 18.04 1.49 19.04
C THR A 789 18.44 0.82 20.35
N PHE A 790 17.46 0.40 21.12
CA PHE A 790 17.67 -0.42 22.31
C PHE A 790 17.43 -1.90 21.97
N ARG A 791 18.39 -2.78 22.24
CA ARG A 791 18.30 -4.22 22.04
C ARG A 791 18.44 -4.94 23.38
N ASN A 792 17.54 -5.86 23.67
CA ASN A 792 17.71 -6.74 24.81
C ASN A 792 18.37 -8.06 24.37
N LEU A 793 19.69 -8.16 24.54
CA LEU A 793 20.48 -9.37 24.27
C LEU A 793 20.68 -10.23 25.52
N ASP A 794 20.15 -9.82 26.68
CA ASP A 794 20.13 -10.64 27.89
C ASP A 794 19.28 -11.89 27.62
N PRO A 795 19.80 -13.10 27.82
CA PRO A 795 19.12 -14.34 27.46
C PRO A 795 17.93 -14.68 28.37
N SER A 796 17.81 -14.07 29.55
CA SER A 796 16.82 -14.48 30.56
C SER A 796 16.03 -13.34 31.19
N MET A 797 16.51 -12.09 31.12
CA MET A 797 15.86 -10.98 31.83
C MET A 797 15.23 -9.96 30.89
N PRO A 798 14.02 -9.45 31.20
CA PRO A 798 13.44 -8.32 30.51
C PRO A 798 14.11 -7.02 30.96
N HIS A 799 14.29 -6.10 30.02
CA HIS A 799 14.94 -4.81 30.29
C HIS A 799 14.22 -3.68 29.54
N ASN A 800 14.26 -2.48 30.10
CA ASN A 800 13.94 -1.25 29.39
C ASN A 800 15.09 -0.27 29.56
N VAL A 801 15.02 0.87 28.88
CA VAL A 801 15.90 2.01 29.13
C VAL A 801 15.06 3.28 29.29
N VAL A 802 15.42 4.09 30.27
CA VAL A 802 14.84 5.42 30.50
C VAL A 802 15.97 6.42 30.58
N VAL A 803 15.92 7.49 29.78
CA VAL A 803 16.85 8.63 29.88
C VAL A 803 16.21 9.66 30.78
N VAL A 804 16.94 10.15 31.78
CA VAL A 804 16.38 11.05 32.81
C VAL A 804 17.26 12.26 33.08
N GLU A 805 16.64 13.31 33.63
CA GLU A 805 17.34 14.47 34.17
C GLU A 805 18.28 14.05 35.33
N PRO A 806 19.50 14.63 35.43
CA PRO A 806 20.53 14.13 36.36
C PRO A 806 20.12 14.14 37.83
N ASP A 807 19.33 15.14 38.24
CA ASP A 807 18.83 15.30 39.61
C ASP A 807 17.62 14.40 39.93
N ARG A 808 17.07 13.71 38.93
CA ARG A 808 15.87 12.88 39.07
C ARG A 808 16.14 11.38 39.12
N LEU A 809 17.38 10.95 38.85
CA LEU A 809 17.79 9.54 38.78
C LEU A 809 17.30 8.69 39.97
N SER A 810 17.66 9.08 41.19
CA SER A 810 17.29 8.33 42.40
C SER A 810 15.78 8.29 42.60
N SER A 811 15.10 9.44 42.44
CA SER A 811 13.64 9.51 42.61
C SER A 811 12.89 8.62 41.59
N ILE A 812 13.31 8.61 40.33
CA ILE A 812 12.67 7.79 39.29
C ILE A 812 12.96 6.30 39.51
N GLY A 813 14.18 5.95 39.92
CA GLY A 813 14.52 4.57 40.27
C GLY A 813 13.71 4.05 41.48
N GLU A 814 13.56 4.85 42.53
CA GLU A 814 12.77 4.48 43.71
C GLU A 814 11.26 4.36 43.38
N GLU A 815 10.71 5.29 42.60
CA GLU A 815 9.32 5.22 42.16
C GLU A 815 9.05 4.05 41.21
N SER A 816 10.03 3.63 40.38
CA SER A 816 9.87 2.46 39.52
C SER A 816 9.70 1.16 40.32
N MET A 817 10.36 1.07 41.49
CA MET A 817 10.16 -0.03 42.42
C MET A 817 8.74 -0.08 42.98
N LYS A 818 8.13 1.08 43.23
CA LYS A 818 6.74 1.16 43.70
C LYS A 818 5.75 0.71 42.61
N LEU A 819 6.07 0.95 41.34
CA LEU A 819 5.29 0.44 40.21
C LEU A 819 5.27 -1.09 40.12
N ALA A 820 6.26 -1.79 40.69
CA ALA A 820 6.26 -3.25 40.76
C ALA A 820 5.06 -3.81 41.54
N ALA A 821 4.58 -3.07 42.53
CA ALA A 821 3.39 -3.42 43.32
C ALA A 821 2.09 -2.86 42.72
N SER A 822 2.16 -2.10 41.62
CA SER A 822 1.00 -1.51 40.97
C SER A 822 0.41 -2.46 39.91
N PRO A 823 -0.92 -2.64 39.86
CA PRO A 823 -1.57 -3.41 38.79
C PRO A 823 -1.37 -2.80 37.40
N HIS A 824 -0.94 -1.53 37.31
CA HIS A 824 -0.64 -0.83 36.07
C HIS A 824 0.86 -0.77 35.75
N GLY A 825 1.72 -1.42 36.55
CA GLY A 825 3.18 -1.34 36.39
C GLY A 825 3.67 -1.79 35.01
N ALA A 826 3.21 -2.96 34.55
CA ALA A 826 3.61 -3.52 33.25
C ALA A 826 3.20 -2.64 32.06
N ALA A 827 2.00 -2.07 32.13
CA ALA A 827 1.43 -1.16 31.13
C ALA A 827 2.18 0.17 31.01
N LYS A 828 2.64 0.71 32.13
CA LYS A 828 3.53 1.88 32.16
C LYS A 828 4.99 1.52 31.92
N HIS A 829 5.27 0.27 31.56
CA HIS A 829 6.62 -0.27 31.38
C HIS A 829 7.53 -0.06 32.59
N TYR A 830 6.94 0.00 33.79
CA TYR A 830 7.59 0.36 35.06
C TYR A 830 8.29 1.73 35.04
N VAL A 831 7.86 2.64 34.16
CA VAL A 831 8.38 4.01 34.10
C VAL A 831 7.42 4.95 34.84
N PRO A 832 7.84 5.58 35.95
CA PRO A 832 7.03 6.56 36.67
C PRO A 832 6.63 7.75 35.81
N GLU A 833 5.46 8.34 36.07
CA GLU A 833 5.05 9.60 35.46
C GLU A 833 5.82 10.75 36.12
N ASP A 834 6.89 11.16 35.47
CA ASP A 834 7.82 12.14 36.01
C ASP A 834 8.31 13.09 34.93
N LYS A 835 8.33 14.39 35.23
CA LYS A 835 8.81 15.44 34.29
C LYS A 835 10.30 15.31 33.98
N GLY A 836 11.05 14.59 34.79
CA GLY A 836 12.45 14.27 34.57
C GLY A 836 12.70 13.13 33.58
N VAL A 837 11.68 12.42 33.11
CA VAL A 837 11.82 11.41 32.06
C VAL A 837 11.92 12.11 30.71
N ILE A 838 13.08 12.00 30.06
CA ILE A 838 13.38 12.60 28.76
C ILE A 838 12.94 11.67 27.63
N ALA A 839 13.25 10.38 27.77
CA ALA A 839 12.90 9.35 26.80
C ALA A 839 12.76 7.99 27.49
N LEU A 840 11.93 7.10 26.95
CA LEU A 840 11.75 5.74 27.47
C LEU A 840 11.59 4.70 26.36
N SER A 841 11.95 3.46 26.64
CA SER A 841 11.53 2.29 25.87
C SER A 841 10.39 1.55 26.57
N PRO A 842 9.59 0.75 25.84
CA PRO A 842 8.84 -0.32 26.47
C PRO A 842 9.79 -1.32 27.14
N VAL A 843 9.25 -2.15 28.04
CA VAL A 843 9.98 -3.33 28.53
C VAL A 843 10.14 -4.33 27.39
N LEU A 844 11.38 -4.62 27.04
CA LEU A 844 11.76 -5.58 26.02
C LEU A 844 12.05 -6.94 26.64
N GLN A 845 11.41 -7.97 26.10
CA GLN A 845 11.79 -9.36 26.39
C GLN A 845 13.14 -9.70 25.73
N SER A 846 13.76 -10.79 26.17
CA SER A 846 14.99 -11.31 25.56
C SER A 846 14.86 -11.45 24.04
N GLY A 847 15.83 -10.92 23.30
CA GLY A 847 15.88 -10.92 21.85
C GLY A 847 15.08 -9.80 21.17
N ASN A 848 14.27 -9.03 21.90
CA ASN A 848 13.50 -7.93 21.32
C ASN A 848 14.36 -6.66 21.16
N SER A 849 13.97 -5.81 20.21
CA SER A 849 14.56 -4.48 20.03
C SER A 849 13.48 -3.43 19.81
N TYR A 850 13.78 -2.19 20.15
CA TYR A 850 12.90 -1.04 19.96
C TYR A 850 13.71 0.22 19.66
N VAL A 851 13.18 1.10 18.81
CA VAL A 851 13.84 2.38 18.49
C VAL A 851 13.13 3.53 19.19
N ILE A 852 13.89 4.26 20.00
CA ILE A 852 13.44 5.38 20.82
C ILE A 852 13.74 6.67 20.06
N TYR A 853 12.71 7.44 19.74
CA TYR A 853 12.84 8.76 19.11
C TYR A 853 12.65 9.86 20.15
N PHE A 854 13.65 10.72 20.29
CA PHE A 854 13.61 11.87 21.21
C PHE A 854 14.51 13.00 20.73
N ARG A 855 14.38 14.18 21.34
CA ARG A 855 15.36 15.27 21.19
C ARG A 855 16.28 15.27 22.41
N SER A 856 17.59 15.21 22.20
CA SER A 856 18.55 15.28 23.30
C SER A 856 18.43 16.63 24.02
N PRO A 857 18.78 16.69 25.32
CA PRO A 857 18.72 17.92 26.09
C PRO A 857 19.52 19.05 25.44
N ARG A 858 18.97 20.27 25.44
CA ARG A 858 19.64 21.45 24.88
C ARG A 858 20.81 21.92 25.75
N LYS A 859 20.77 21.64 27.05
CA LYS A 859 21.85 21.94 27.98
C LYS A 859 22.90 20.83 27.88
N PRO A 860 24.15 21.13 27.48
CA PRO A 860 25.22 20.14 27.52
C PRO A 860 25.43 19.64 28.96
N GLY A 861 25.62 18.33 29.12
CA GLY A 861 25.78 17.69 30.42
C GLY A 861 25.78 16.17 30.28
N SER A 862 25.97 15.47 31.40
CA SER A 862 25.84 14.02 31.45
C SER A 862 24.44 13.67 31.95
N TYR A 863 23.68 12.95 31.14
CA TYR A 863 22.31 12.55 31.43
C TYR A 863 22.26 11.06 31.71
N PRO A 864 21.89 10.61 32.92
CA PRO A 864 21.86 9.20 33.21
C PRO A 864 20.74 8.50 32.43
N TYR A 865 21.02 7.27 32.02
CA TYR A 865 19.99 6.32 31.63
C TYR A 865 20.03 5.09 32.52
N LEU A 866 18.86 4.52 32.81
CA LEU A 866 18.69 3.41 33.75
C LEU A 866 17.67 2.41 33.26
N CYS A 867 17.81 1.15 33.68
CA CYS A 867 16.74 0.15 33.55
C CYS A 867 15.78 0.29 34.73
N THR A 868 14.54 0.64 34.47
CA THR A 868 13.50 0.82 35.50
C THR A 868 12.67 -0.45 35.73
N PHE A 869 12.95 -1.54 35.00
CA PHE A 869 12.39 -2.85 35.34
C PHE A 869 12.69 -3.18 36.82
N PRO A 870 11.71 -3.70 37.60
CA PRO A 870 11.84 -3.81 39.04
C PRO A 870 13.13 -4.50 39.50
N GLY A 871 13.90 -3.81 40.33
CA GLY A 871 15.16 -4.29 40.92
C GLY A 871 16.42 -3.99 40.10
N HIS A 872 16.32 -3.51 38.86
CA HIS A 872 17.49 -3.38 37.98
C HIS A 872 18.24 -2.04 38.14
N TRP A 873 17.51 -0.95 38.44
CA TRP A 873 18.07 0.41 38.35
C TRP A 873 19.27 0.67 39.26
N GLN A 874 19.41 -0.07 40.37
CA GLN A 874 20.51 0.13 41.34
C GLN A 874 21.89 -0.17 40.75
N VAL A 875 21.96 -1.05 39.75
CA VAL A 875 23.22 -1.51 39.14
C VAL A 875 23.25 -1.29 37.63
N MET A 876 22.09 -1.21 36.97
CA MET A 876 21.97 -1.12 35.53
C MET A 876 21.75 0.31 35.06
N GLN A 877 22.86 1.06 34.95
CA GLN A 877 22.87 2.47 34.55
C GLN A 877 23.99 2.77 33.55
N GLY A 878 23.83 3.85 32.80
CA GLY A 878 24.88 4.46 31.99
C GLY A 878 24.65 5.95 31.82
N LYS A 879 25.44 6.58 30.95
CA LYS A 879 25.44 8.04 30.74
C LYS A 879 25.32 8.40 29.27
N LEU A 880 24.39 9.29 28.93
CA LEU A 880 24.25 9.95 27.63
C LEU A 880 24.95 11.30 27.62
#